data_AF-A0A8B8C9J9-F1
#
_entry.id   AF-A0A8B8C9J9-F1
#
_cell.length_a   1.000
_cell.length_b   1.000
_cell.length_c   1.000
_cell.angle_alpha   90.00
_cell.angle_beta   90.00
_cell.angle_gamma   90.00
#
_symmetry.space_group_name_H-M   'P 1'
#
loop_
_entity.id
_entity.type
_entity.pdbx_description
1 polymer ?
#
loop_
_entity_poly.entity_id
_entity_poly.type
_entity_poly.pdbx_seq_one_letter_code
_entity_poly.pdbx_strand_id
1 'polypeptide(L)'
;MTSVFCVSVTKQCMCVILDVLLITVHVRALENLARGKPFWEDQEWKNPYIGWRGGNAVDGRYTNRSAVGGQCVISENFARKATWGVDLGRVFSISHIDIYYRTGNKEPPAFTHRMAGFFLYVSNTTSKEDGHLCFHEIQTVNTTPSADQKINCPVHGRYVIYYNERLPGVKYPTYYSTYAFYELCELEVYGCRQVGVYGLDCNKPCSANCQERRCNINTGHCLGCLSGYQGPTCSEVCKQGFFGDECSRQCGNCRNQQTCHHINGSCLNGCDEGVKGWNCTTECDPGVYGKHCIHNCSENCNVTGSCDRFSGACEGGCKPGWTGITCKQVPTESEEPQTGAIVGGIFGVIVVILIAAAVVILYKRLKPRINRQHTAGNKRTDSSNKPTFSKIYQNIEKGDDAGSTGNDERMKPFTSSNKENIASDEVDIDEKIHEENPYGDFYVNDETKPDLDVKNLGKIIEEKSKNEDDDFKKEYATLLYGQRYPCDIGKLPENVPKNRFKTTFPYNHSRVILADTHSDYINANFIDGFHKERQYIASQGPKQNTMSDHWLMIWQENVAQIVVLTNLKEGLKDKCYQYWPDVHENMTCGNIDLCTIEEKVYANYVIRKIKVSNKKLNTSRTTLQYQYTAWPDHGTPDPICLLLFHNHVTRTNQKGHRGPILVHCSAGIGRTGTYIAIDALGEALEKRKKINIAEYVKKMRENRMNMVQTYEQYKTIFLTLHEMVKAPVKVQNTSDFLSKLDNQHAKSSPIREEFQKLLNLRPCYTDTNYKMASQNGDVSSTVRPVDRYIIFLTSSVPKRGNYINAIFLPSLTSQKTFIITCHPTQGHSVDLLRLLIDHESNLVISMEPLNNIETSKQWFPDSCKPRTVQPYKTRLLTERSDDIKCSKIEIDRGASEGGWVAEIVEPLSEFTKDNPQAISQIIAFVMFAKNNESDAPITVVSRDGASLCGVFCAVYNAIQQLTMDNEVDVFSVVRQLQIRRPELCYTLQEYSLIHDTLKKYVHSRDNSTGDNIYFNQ
;
A
#
# COMPACT_ATOMS: atom_id res chain seq x y z
N MET A 1 62.45 16.76 2.96
CA MET A 1 61.72 16.79 1.67
C MET A 1 60.24 16.58 1.97
N THR A 2 59.53 17.65 2.30
CA THR A 2 58.26 17.58 3.05
C THR A 2 57.38 18.81 2.73
N SER A 3 56.81 18.84 1.52
CA SER A 3 55.90 19.93 1.09
C SER A 3 55.10 19.65 -0.19
N VAL A 4 55.61 18.85 -1.14
CA VAL A 4 55.09 18.85 -2.53
C VAL A 4 53.89 17.90 -2.78
N PHE A 5 53.79 16.76 -2.08
CA PHE A 5 52.78 15.74 -2.42
C PHE A 5 51.34 16.03 -1.95
N CYS A 6 51.11 17.06 -1.13
CA CYS A 6 49.80 17.32 -0.52
C CYS A 6 48.84 18.19 -1.36
N VAL A 7 49.27 18.65 -2.54
CA VAL A 7 48.56 19.68 -3.33
C VAL A 7 47.81 19.10 -4.55
N SER A 8 48.09 17.86 -4.97
CA SER A 8 47.47 17.29 -6.18
C SER A 8 46.18 16.51 -5.94
N VAL A 9 45.99 15.90 -4.77
CA VAL A 9 44.82 15.04 -4.49
C VAL A 9 43.57 15.86 -4.15
N THR A 10 43.75 17.01 -3.49
CA THR A 10 42.65 17.88 -3.04
C THR A 10 41.88 18.57 -4.17
N LYS A 11 42.47 18.74 -5.35
CA LYS A 11 41.76 19.27 -6.54
C LYS A 11 40.84 18.24 -7.20
N GLN A 12 41.25 16.97 -7.27
CA GLN A 12 40.42 15.91 -7.87
C GLN A 12 39.13 15.72 -7.08
N CYS A 13 39.20 15.71 -5.75
CA CYS A 13 38.04 15.54 -4.87
C CYS A 13 37.09 16.75 -4.90
N MET A 14 37.58 17.99 -5.04
CA MET A 14 36.70 19.17 -5.08
C MET A 14 35.83 19.24 -6.33
N CYS A 15 36.30 18.79 -7.50
CA CYS A 15 35.45 18.71 -8.69
C CYS A 15 34.34 17.66 -8.52
N VAL A 16 34.69 16.44 -8.09
CA VAL A 16 33.71 15.36 -7.87
C VAL A 16 32.65 15.75 -6.83
N ILE A 17 33.03 16.49 -5.78
CA ILE A 17 32.07 16.99 -4.77
C ILE A 17 31.16 18.09 -5.34
N LEU A 18 31.63 18.94 -6.27
CA LEU A 18 30.76 19.91 -6.95
C LEU A 18 29.79 19.24 -7.94
N ASP A 19 30.27 18.27 -8.72
CA ASP A 19 29.42 17.56 -9.70
C ASP A 19 28.35 16.69 -9.00
N VAL A 20 28.65 16.11 -7.83
CA VAL A 20 27.67 15.38 -7.00
C VAL A 20 26.71 16.31 -6.25
N LEU A 21 27.13 17.53 -5.88
CA LEU A 21 26.23 18.55 -5.32
C LEU A 21 25.42 19.32 -6.38
N LEU A 22 25.70 19.09 -7.67
CA LEU A 22 24.87 19.52 -8.80
C LEU A 22 23.99 18.39 -9.36
N ILE A 23 23.76 17.31 -8.59
CA ILE A 23 22.57 16.47 -8.77
C ILE A 23 21.34 17.31 -8.43
N THR A 24 20.88 18.02 -9.46
CA THR A 24 19.71 18.90 -9.57
C THR A 24 18.67 18.75 -8.46
N VAL A 25 18.36 19.87 -7.80
CA VAL A 25 16.99 20.12 -7.33
C VAL A 25 16.11 20.17 -8.58
N HIS A 26 15.54 19.03 -8.95
CA HIS A 26 14.46 18.97 -9.93
C HIS A 26 13.24 19.67 -9.31
N VAL A 27 13.13 20.98 -9.55
CA VAL A 27 11.86 21.70 -9.45
C VAL A 27 10.92 21.00 -10.43
N ARG A 28 9.93 20.27 -9.90
CA ARG A 28 9.08 19.35 -10.69
C ARG A 28 8.00 20.12 -11.45
N ALA A 29 8.44 20.97 -12.39
CA ALA A 29 7.56 21.58 -13.36
C ALA A 29 6.74 20.51 -14.12
N LEU A 30 5.62 20.93 -14.72
CA LEU A 30 4.85 20.10 -15.65
C LEU A 30 5.78 19.42 -16.68
N GLU A 31 5.79 18.08 -16.72
CA GLU A 31 6.58 17.29 -17.69
C GLU A 31 5.75 17.07 -18.96
N ASN A 32 6.38 17.04 -20.15
CA ASN A 32 5.75 16.50 -21.36
C ASN A 32 5.62 14.97 -21.20
N LEU A 33 4.42 14.54 -20.81
CA LEU A 33 4.07 13.15 -20.54
C LEU A 33 3.98 12.28 -21.81
N ALA A 34 3.85 12.88 -23.00
CA ALA A 34 3.76 12.16 -24.27
C ALA A 34 5.12 11.79 -24.85
N ARG A 35 6.21 12.41 -24.39
CA ARG A 35 7.56 12.22 -24.94
C ARG A 35 8.02 10.76 -24.84
N GLY A 36 8.40 10.18 -25.98
CA GLY A 36 8.89 8.80 -26.11
C GLY A 36 7.82 7.73 -25.87
N LYS A 37 6.53 8.06 -25.93
CA LYS A 37 5.43 7.13 -25.62
C LYS A 37 4.99 6.26 -26.81
N PRO A 38 4.35 5.10 -26.55
CA PRO A 38 3.64 4.36 -27.59
C PRO A 38 2.54 5.20 -28.25
N PHE A 39 2.40 5.06 -29.56
CA PHE A 39 1.43 5.79 -30.38
C PHE A 39 0.72 4.84 -31.35
N TRP A 40 -0.35 5.29 -31.99
CA TRP A 40 -0.99 4.64 -33.13
C TRP A 40 -1.53 5.67 -34.12
N GLU A 41 -1.69 5.28 -35.37
CA GLU A 41 -2.18 6.12 -36.46
C GLU A 41 -3.01 5.27 -37.45
N ASP A 42 -4.05 5.84 -38.07
CA ASP A 42 -4.96 5.09 -38.97
C ASP A 42 -4.70 5.29 -40.47
N GLN A 43 -3.88 6.28 -40.86
CA GLN A 43 -3.52 6.61 -42.24
C GLN A 43 -2.00 6.60 -42.47
N GLU A 44 -1.29 5.55 -42.00
CA GLU A 44 0.15 5.37 -42.22
C GLU A 44 0.56 5.65 -43.68
N TRP A 45 1.65 6.40 -43.88
CA TRP A 45 2.21 6.65 -45.21
C TRP A 45 2.72 5.36 -45.86
N LYS A 46 2.20 5.00 -47.05
CA LYS A 46 2.39 3.67 -47.65
C LYS A 46 3.82 3.35 -48.09
N ASN A 47 4.70 4.33 -48.27
CA ASN A 47 6.10 4.07 -48.63
C ASN A 47 6.95 3.94 -47.35
N PRO A 48 7.39 2.72 -46.97
CA PRO A 48 8.03 2.51 -45.68
C PRO A 48 9.46 3.06 -45.58
N TYR A 49 10.08 3.40 -46.73
CA TYR A 49 11.43 3.99 -46.81
C TYR A 49 11.44 5.50 -46.53
N ILE A 50 10.27 6.13 -46.39
CA ILE A 50 10.14 7.54 -46.03
C ILE A 50 9.83 7.63 -44.54
N GLY A 51 10.65 8.36 -43.80
CA GLY A 51 10.64 8.41 -42.32
C GLY A 51 9.49 9.21 -41.69
N TRP A 52 8.27 9.15 -42.24
CA TRP A 52 7.10 9.87 -41.73
C TRP A 52 6.26 8.94 -40.83
N ARG A 53 6.75 8.69 -39.62
CA ARG A 53 6.15 7.73 -38.66
C ARG A 53 5.52 8.46 -37.49
N GLY A 54 4.43 7.93 -36.94
CA GLY A 54 3.66 8.56 -35.86
C GLY A 54 4.48 8.88 -34.61
N GLY A 55 5.57 8.15 -34.36
CA GLY A 55 6.51 8.41 -33.28
C GLY A 55 7.32 9.71 -33.42
N ASN A 56 7.40 10.29 -34.62
CA ASN A 56 8.02 11.61 -34.83
C ASN A 56 7.30 12.68 -34.01
N ALA A 57 5.97 12.58 -33.88
CA ALA A 57 5.15 13.54 -33.14
C ALA A 57 5.27 13.45 -31.61
N VAL A 58 6.18 12.62 -31.09
CA VAL A 58 6.47 12.46 -29.66
C VAL A 58 7.96 12.27 -29.36
N ASP A 59 8.87 12.55 -30.31
CA ASP A 59 10.32 12.41 -30.08
C ASP A 59 10.98 13.66 -29.46
N GLY A 60 10.24 14.78 -29.42
CA GLY A 60 10.68 16.08 -28.91
C GLY A 60 11.43 16.91 -29.96
N ARG A 61 11.17 16.73 -31.28
CA ARG A 61 11.85 17.45 -32.36
C ARG A 61 10.88 18.04 -33.38
N TYR A 62 10.71 19.36 -33.31
CA TYR A 62 9.82 20.11 -34.20
C TYR A 62 10.48 21.40 -34.72
N THR A 63 11.81 21.41 -34.90
CA THR A 63 12.58 22.55 -35.44
C THR A 63 12.61 22.60 -36.96
N ASN A 64 12.45 21.46 -37.65
CA ASN A 64 12.42 21.33 -39.10
C ASN A 64 11.07 20.76 -39.55
N ARG A 65 10.03 21.61 -39.52
CA ARG A 65 8.62 21.28 -39.77
C ARG A 65 8.28 21.14 -41.26
N SER A 66 9.25 20.64 -42.04
CA SER A 66 9.14 20.30 -43.45
C SER A 66 9.10 18.78 -43.63
N ALA A 67 8.45 18.31 -44.70
CA ALA A 67 8.35 16.86 -44.96
C ALA A 67 9.72 16.19 -45.14
N VAL A 68 10.67 16.87 -45.79
CA VAL A 68 12.05 16.36 -45.94
C VAL A 68 12.89 16.51 -44.66
N GLY A 69 12.36 17.16 -43.62
CA GLY A 69 13.05 17.37 -42.34
C GLY A 69 13.06 16.15 -41.41
N GLY A 70 12.25 15.11 -41.68
CA GLY A 70 12.21 13.89 -40.88
C GLY A 70 11.62 14.04 -39.47
N GLN A 71 11.07 15.22 -39.15
CA GLN A 71 10.59 15.62 -37.82
C GLN A 71 9.06 15.75 -37.76
N CYS A 72 8.33 15.20 -38.73
CA CYS A 72 6.87 15.17 -38.69
C CYS A 72 6.38 13.80 -39.16
N VAL A 73 5.29 13.33 -38.57
CA VAL A 73 4.46 12.30 -39.21
C VAL A 73 3.65 12.97 -40.33
N ILE A 74 3.36 12.24 -41.40
CA ILE A 74 2.52 12.71 -42.51
C ILE A 74 1.58 11.57 -42.87
N SER A 75 0.26 11.83 -42.82
CA SER A 75 -0.76 10.86 -43.20
C SER A 75 -0.82 10.66 -44.71
N GLU A 76 -1.29 9.49 -45.13
CA GLU A 76 -1.60 9.20 -46.54
C GLU A 76 -2.64 10.18 -47.13
N ASN A 77 -2.56 10.39 -48.43
CA ASN A 77 -3.41 11.29 -49.20
C ASN A 77 -4.82 10.73 -49.42
N PHE A 78 -5.74 11.63 -49.77
CA PHE A 78 -7.12 11.32 -50.17
C PHE A 78 -8.03 10.73 -49.07
N ALA A 79 -7.52 10.60 -47.83
CA ALA A 79 -8.29 10.14 -46.69
C ALA A 79 -9.44 11.10 -46.33
N ARG A 80 -10.59 10.54 -45.91
CA ARG A 80 -11.76 11.30 -45.42
C ARG A 80 -11.84 11.39 -43.90
N LYS A 81 -11.03 10.59 -43.19
CA LYS A 81 -10.80 10.64 -41.75
C LYS A 81 -9.32 10.39 -41.51
N ALA A 82 -8.75 11.03 -40.49
CA ALA A 82 -7.37 10.85 -40.08
C ALA A 82 -7.31 10.93 -38.55
N THR A 83 -6.77 9.88 -37.93
CA THR A 83 -6.71 9.68 -36.49
C THR A 83 -5.28 9.32 -36.09
N TRP A 84 -4.76 10.00 -35.08
CA TRP A 84 -3.47 9.71 -34.45
C TRP A 84 -3.67 9.78 -32.93
N GLY A 85 -2.99 8.93 -32.17
CA GLY A 85 -3.06 8.98 -30.71
C GLY A 85 -1.82 8.46 -30.00
N VAL A 86 -1.68 8.85 -28.73
CA VAL A 86 -0.58 8.49 -27.83
C VAL A 86 -1.10 7.89 -26.52
N ASP A 87 -0.44 6.83 -26.05
CA ASP A 87 -0.69 6.18 -24.77
C ASP A 87 0.34 6.65 -23.73
N LEU A 88 -0.09 7.47 -22.77
CA LEU A 88 0.78 7.96 -21.69
C LEU A 88 1.27 6.82 -20.77
N GLY A 89 0.69 5.61 -20.87
CA GLY A 89 1.02 4.39 -20.14
C GLY A 89 0.20 4.17 -18.87
N ARG A 90 -0.45 5.23 -18.36
CA ARG A 90 -1.44 5.20 -17.28
C ARG A 90 -2.30 6.47 -17.34
N VAL A 91 -3.33 6.55 -16.51
CA VAL A 91 -4.08 7.80 -16.31
C VAL A 91 -3.20 8.82 -15.60
N PHE A 92 -3.11 10.02 -16.17
CA PHE A 92 -2.49 11.21 -15.55
C PHE A 92 -3.52 12.34 -15.44
N SER A 93 -3.25 13.34 -14.58
CA SER A 93 -3.89 14.65 -14.72
C SER A 93 -3.08 15.47 -15.72
N ILE A 94 -3.69 15.79 -16.84
CA ILE A 94 -3.17 16.68 -17.89
C ILE A 94 -3.53 18.12 -17.48
N SER A 95 -2.64 19.08 -17.74
CA SER A 95 -2.86 20.53 -17.56
C SER A 95 -3.24 21.19 -18.88
N HIS A 96 -2.44 20.93 -19.91
CA HIS A 96 -2.61 21.45 -21.26
C HIS A 96 -1.86 20.58 -22.26
N ILE A 97 -2.19 20.75 -23.55
CA ILE A 97 -1.61 20.00 -24.66
C ILE A 97 -1.15 21.02 -25.72
N ASP A 98 0.11 20.96 -26.12
CA ASP A 98 0.68 21.83 -27.16
C ASP A 98 0.89 21.02 -28.45
N ILE A 99 0.45 21.56 -29.59
CA ILE A 99 0.56 20.90 -30.90
C ILE A 99 1.36 21.77 -31.85
N TYR A 100 2.40 21.18 -32.44
CA TYR A 100 3.25 21.78 -33.46
C TYR A 100 3.00 21.09 -34.81
N TYR A 101 2.13 21.67 -35.65
CA TYR A 101 1.75 21.13 -36.97
C TYR A 101 2.81 21.41 -38.06
N ARG A 102 2.80 20.66 -39.16
CA ARG A 102 3.65 20.89 -40.36
C ARG A 102 3.48 22.28 -40.98
N THR A 103 4.57 23.04 -41.16
CA THR A 103 4.58 24.37 -41.80
C THR A 103 5.26 24.40 -43.18
N GLY A 104 6.05 23.38 -43.50
CA GLY A 104 6.93 23.39 -44.67
C GLY A 104 8.14 24.32 -44.54
N ASN A 105 8.42 24.87 -43.35
CA ASN A 105 9.44 25.92 -43.11
C ASN A 105 9.25 27.15 -44.00
N LYS A 106 8.01 27.64 -44.10
CA LYS A 106 7.66 28.84 -44.87
C LYS A 106 6.90 29.84 -44.01
N GLU A 107 7.03 31.11 -44.34
CA GLU A 107 6.15 32.18 -43.87
C GLU A 107 5.39 32.78 -45.07
N PRO A 108 4.05 32.89 -45.02
CA PRO A 108 3.17 32.28 -44.02
C PRO A 108 3.25 30.73 -44.03
N PRO A 109 2.94 30.05 -42.91
CA PRO A 109 2.96 28.59 -42.83
C PRO A 109 2.16 27.90 -43.93
N ALA A 110 2.80 27.01 -44.67
CA ALA A 110 2.12 26.14 -45.62
C ALA A 110 1.39 25.01 -44.87
N PHE A 111 0.39 24.40 -45.53
CA PHE A 111 -0.33 23.20 -45.06
C PHE A 111 -1.28 23.35 -43.86
N THR A 112 -1.32 24.48 -43.15
CA THR A 112 -2.29 24.74 -42.04
C THR A 112 -3.76 24.50 -42.43
N HIS A 113 -4.15 24.78 -43.68
CA HIS A 113 -5.47 24.46 -44.24
C HIS A 113 -5.87 22.97 -44.15
N ARG A 114 -4.91 22.07 -43.89
CA ARG A 114 -5.13 20.62 -43.67
C ARG A 114 -5.48 20.29 -42.22
N MET A 115 -4.91 21.04 -41.26
CA MET A 115 -5.20 20.93 -39.83
C MET A 115 -6.64 21.36 -39.48
N ALA A 116 -7.21 22.29 -40.24
CA ALA A 116 -8.48 22.93 -39.92
C ALA A 116 -9.63 21.93 -39.67
N GLY A 117 -10.48 22.20 -38.68
CA GLY A 117 -11.59 21.32 -38.27
C GLY A 117 -11.17 20.05 -37.54
N PHE A 118 -9.98 20.03 -36.91
CA PHE A 118 -9.57 18.91 -36.07
C PHE A 118 -10.23 18.94 -34.69
N PHE A 119 -10.34 17.77 -34.10
CA PHE A 119 -10.80 17.50 -32.75
C PHE A 119 -9.63 16.90 -31.95
N LEU A 120 -9.56 17.24 -30.67
CA LEU A 120 -8.63 16.63 -29.72
C LEU A 120 -9.42 16.04 -28.56
N TYR A 121 -9.26 14.74 -28.32
CA TYR A 121 -9.90 14.02 -27.22
C TYR A 121 -8.86 13.54 -26.21
N VAL A 122 -9.27 13.46 -24.94
CA VAL A 122 -8.55 12.76 -23.88
C VAL A 122 -9.45 11.63 -23.37
N SER A 123 -8.95 10.39 -23.37
CA SER A 123 -9.73 9.19 -23.05
C SER A 123 -9.01 8.27 -22.07
N ASN A 124 -9.77 7.35 -21.47
CA ASN A 124 -9.24 6.22 -20.70
C ASN A 124 -9.23 4.91 -21.51
N THR A 125 -9.79 4.92 -22.73
CA THR A 125 -9.71 3.85 -23.72
C THR A 125 -9.01 4.37 -24.99
N THR A 126 -8.68 3.50 -25.94
CA THR A 126 -8.20 3.91 -27.27
C THR A 126 -9.30 4.49 -28.17
N SER A 127 -10.53 4.60 -27.66
CA SER A 127 -11.67 5.18 -28.36
C SER A 127 -11.82 6.67 -28.00
N LYS A 128 -12.17 7.48 -29.01
CA LYS A 128 -12.57 8.89 -28.84
C LYS A 128 -14.03 9.02 -28.42
N GLU A 129 -14.86 8.01 -28.73
CA GLU A 129 -16.28 7.95 -28.34
C GLU A 129 -16.46 7.87 -26.81
N ASP A 130 -15.50 7.26 -26.09
CA ASP A 130 -15.44 7.24 -24.62
C ASP A 130 -14.68 8.47 -24.03
N GLY A 131 -14.22 9.37 -24.91
CA GLY A 131 -13.25 10.43 -24.58
C GLY A 131 -13.89 11.79 -24.31
N HIS A 132 -13.27 12.55 -23.42
CA HIS A 132 -13.58 13.96 -23.22
C HIS A 132 -13.04 14.78 -24.41
N LEU A 133 -13.93 15.52 -25.10
CA LEU A 133 -13.55 16.45 -26.16
C LEU A 133 -12.87 17.69 -25.56
N CYS A 134 -11.54 17.73 -25.61
CA CYS A 134 -10.73 18.84 -25.12
C CYS A 134 -10.77 20.07 -26.01
N PHE A 135 -10.84 19.89 -27.33
CA PHE A 135 -10.78 20.98 -28.30
C PHE A 135 -11.40 20.56 -29.63
N HIS A 136 -12.01 21.51 -30.32
CA HIS A 136 -12.45 21.40 -31.71
C HIS A 136 -12.10 22.72 -32.40
N GLU A 137 -11.36 22.65 -33.50
CA GLU A 137 -10.93 23.83 -34.26
C GLU A 137 -12.10 24.43 -35.04
N ILE A 138 -12.64 25.52 -34.50
CA ILE A 138 -13.72 26.30 -35.12
C ILE A 138 -13.24 27.74 -35.24
N GLN A 139 -12.95 28.21 -36.45
CA GLN A 139 -12.65 29.63 -36.64
C GLN A 139 -13.92 30.47 -36.79
N THR A 140 -13.88 31.63 -36.14
CA THR A 140 -14.84 32.73 -36.33
C THR A 140 -14.46 33.65 -37.50
N VAL A 141 -13.34 33.39 -38.18
CA VAL A 141 -12.77 34.20 -39.27
C VAL A 141 -12.39 33.29 -40.45
N ASN A 142 -12.44 33.81 -41.69
CA ASN A 142 -12.09 33.06 -42.90
C ASN A 142 -10.56 32.98 -43.10
N THR A 143 -9.87 32.31 -42.17
CA THR A 143 -8.41 32.14 -42.13
C THR A 143 -8.04 30.69 -41.85
N THR A 144 -6.77 30.31 -42.06
CA THR A 144 -6.26 28.98 -41.67
C THR A 144 -5.81 28.95 -40.21
N PRO A 145 -5.78 27.79 -39.53
CA PRO A 145 -5.28 27.70 -38.15
C PRO A 145 -3.83 28.17 -38.02
N SER A 146 -3.49 28.66 -36.83
CA SER A 146 -2.10 28.68 -36.37
C SER A 146 -1.52 27.27 -36.47
N ALA A 147 -0.28 27.16 -36.95
CA ALA A 147 0.44 25.89 -36.93
C ALA A 147 0.82 25.46 -35.50
N ASP A 148 0.79 26.39 -34.55
CA ASP A 148 1.02 26.16 -33.12
C ASP A 148 -0.28 26.35 -32.35
N GLN A 149 -0.71 25.32 -31.62
CA GLN A 149 -1.93 25.32 -30.82
C GLN A 149 -1.57 25.03 -29.36
N LYS A 150 -2.05 25.86 -28.43
CA LYS A 150 -1.87 25.68 -26.98
C LYS A 150 -3.23 25.45 -26.32
N ILE A 151 -3.53 24.19 -26.00
CA ILE A 151 -4.88 23.71 -25.65
C ILE A 151 -4.95 23.44 -24.15
N ASN A 152 -5.57 24.36 -23.41
CA ASN A 152 -5.80 24.23 -21.97
C ASN A 152 -6.94 23.22 -21.69
N CYS A 153 -6.62 21.94 -21.56
CA CYS A 153 -7.57 20.89 -21.19
C CYS A 153 -7.16 20.20 -19.86
N PRO A 154 -7.56 20.75 -18.70
CA PRO A 154 -7.13 20.26 -17.40
C PRO A 154 -7.97 19.06 -16.92
N VAL A 155 -7.77 17.91 -17.56
CA VAL A 155 -8.59 16.68 -17.39
C VAL A 155 -7.74 15.45 -17.05
N HIS A 156 -8.40 14.35 -16.66
CA HIS A 156 -7.73 13.08 -16.37
C HIS A 156 -7.91 12.08 -17.51
N GLY A 157 -6.81 11.52 -18.02
CA GLY A 157 -6.86 10.49 -19.06
C GLY A 157 -5.54 9.75 -19.24
N ARG A 158 -5.59 8.63 -19.98
CA ARG A 158 -4.44 7.81 -20.38
C ARG A 158 -4.04 8.05 -21.83
N TYR A 159 -5.03 8.34 -22.68
CA TYR A 159 -4.89 8.44 -24.12
C TYR A 159 -5.19 9.85 -24.58
N VAL A 160 -4.36 10.40 -25.47
CA VAL A 160 -4.64 11.66 -26.18
C VAL A 160 -4.80 11.34 -27.65
N ILE A 161 -5.91 11.78 -28.25
CA ILE A 161 -6.34 11.36 -29.59
C ILE A 161 -6.64 12.60 -30.44
N TYR A 162 -5.82 12.83 -31.45
CA TYR A 162 -6.08 13.78 -32.53
C TYR A 162 -6.97 13.11 -33.58
N TYR A 163 -8.04 13.80 -34.01
CA TYR A 163 -8.98 13.30 -35.00
C TYR A 163 -9.41 14.41 -35.96
N ASN A 164 -9.38 14.17 -37.27
CA ASN A 164 -9.76 15.14 -38.30
C ASN A 164 -10.61 14.44 -39.38
N GLU A 165 -11.62 15.10 -39.92
CA GLU A 165 -12.56 14.49 -40.88
C GLU A 165 -13.08 15.44 -41.97
N ARG A 166 -13.47 14.84 -43.10
CA ARG A 166 -14.11 15.49 -44.26
C ARG A 166 -15.26 14.61 -44.76
N LEU A 167 -16.39 14.69 -44.09
CA LEU A 167 -17.57 13.86 -44.35
C LEU A 167 -18.21 14.17 -45.73
N PRO A 168 -18.65 13.16 -46.48
CA PRO A 168 -19.47 13.37 -47.70
C PRO A 168 -20.75 14.15 -47.39
N GLY A 169 -21.14 15.06 -48.30
CA GLY A 169 -22.37 15.86 -48.17
C GLY A 169 -22.28 17.06 -47.22
N VAL A 170 -21.24 17.16 -46.39
CA VAL A 170 -21.04 18.30 -45.48
C VAL A 170 -20.31 19.45 -46.19
N LYS A 171 -20.84 20.68 -46.06
CA LYS A 171 -20.23 21.89 -46.62
C LYS A 171 -19.27 22.54 -45.63
N TYR A 172 -18.00 22.19 -45.73
CA TYR A 172 -16.90 22.79 -44.97
C TYR A 172 -16.55 24.22 -45.47
N PRO A 173 -15.86 25.05 -44.65
CA PRO A 173 -15.34 26.36 -45.07
C PRO A 173 -14.40 26.25 -46.27
N THR A 174 -14.33 27.30 -47.11
CA THR A 174 -13.56 27.30 -48.37
C THR A 174 -12.05 27.21 -48.18
N TYR A 175 -11.54 27.50 -46.98
CA TYR A 175 -10.12 27.33 -46.63
C TYR A 175 -9.78 25.93 -46.08
N TYR A 176 -10.75 25.02 -45.93
CA TYR A 176 -10.47 23.63 -45.54
C TYR A 176 -9.91 22.84 -46.73
N SER A 177 -8.88 22.04 -46.47
CA SER A 177 -8.45 20.94 -47.33
C SER A 177 -9.62 20.01 -47.69
N THR A 178 -9.67 19.52 -48.94
CA THR A 178 -10.65 18.52 -49.41
C THR A 178 -10.58 17.18 -48.64
N TYR A 179 -9.44 16.89 -48.01
CA TYR A 179 -9.12 15.64 -47.33
C TYR A 179 -8.64 15.89 -45.90
N ALA A 180 -8.78 14.88 -45.05
CA ALA A 180 -8.38 14.92 -43.65
C ALA A 180 -6.89 14.53 -43.50
N PHE A 181 -6.19 15.18 -42.58
CA PHE A 181 -4.77 14.97 -42.30
C PHE A 181 -4.49 15.18 -40.81
N TYR A 182 -3.41 14.57 -40.29
CA TYR A 182 -2.90 14.91 -38.96
C TYR A 182 -1.55 15.65 -38.97
N GLU A 183 -0.65 15.37 -39.94
CA GLU A 183 0.67 16.01 -40.18
C GLU A 183 1.37 16.68 -38.97
N LEU A 184 1.41 15.98 -37.83
CA LEU A 184 1.96 16.49 -36.57
C LEU A 184 3.50 16.44 -36.61
N CYS A 185 4.16 17.48 -36.10
CA CYS A 185 5.61 17.47 -35.88
C CYS A 185 5.97 17.21 -34.41
N GLU A 186 5.19 17.72 -33.45
CA GLU A 186 5.21 17.29 -32.05
C GLU A 186 3.83 17.53 -31.42
N LEU A 187 3.41 16.68 -30.49
CA LEU A 187 2.24 16.83 -29.65
C LEU A 187 2.65 16.59 -28.18
N GLU A 188 2.86 17.69 -27.46
CA GLU A 188 3.32 17.66 -26.07
C GLU A 188 2.13 17.64 -25.10
N VAL A 189 2.15 16.73 -24.11
CA VAL A 189 1.07 16.58 -23.13
C VAL A 189 1.59 16.95 -21.76
N TYR A 190 1.38 18.19 -21.34
CA TYR A 190 1.95 18.71 -20.09
C TYR A 190 1.11 18.31 -18.88
N GLY A 191 1.75 17.67 -17.89
CA GLY A 191 1.08 17.25 -16.66
C GLY A 191 2.04 16.82 -15.56
N CYS A 192 1.50 16.46 -14.39
CA CYS A 192 2.30 16.02 -13.25
C CYS A 192 2.60 14.52 -13.33
N ARG A 193 3.88 14.16 -13.22
CA ARG A 193 4.32 12.75 -13.25
C ARG A 193 3.87 11.95 -12.03
N GLN A 194 3.69 12.60 -10.88
CA GLN A 194 3.06 12.02 -9.69
C GLN A 194 1.55 12.19 -9.76
N VAL A 195 0.80 11.20 -9.25
CA VAL A 195 -0.66 11.23 -9.16
C VAL A 195 -1.06 11.86 -7.82
N GLY A 196 -2.12 12.66 -7.79
CA GLY A 196 -2.60 13.31 -6.57
C GLY A 196 -1.80 14.56 -6.17
N VAL A 197 -1.22 15.27 -7.12
CA VAL A 197 -0.59 16.59 -6.94
C VAL A 197 -1.07 17.59 -8.00
N TYR A 198 -0.98 18.87 -7.69
CA TYR A 198 -1.39 20.00 -8.53
C TYR A 198 -0.43 21.20 -8.38
N GLY A 199 -0.65 22.24 -9.19
CA GLY A 199 0.21 23.40 -9.32
C GLY A 199 1.28 23.23 -10.40
N LEU A 200 1.84 24.35 -10.85
CA LEU A 200 2.85 24.38 -11.93
C LEU A 200 4.11 23.58 -11.58
N ASP A 201 4.48 23.54 -10.29
CA ASP A 201 5.64 22.82 -9.75
C ASP A 201 5.29 21.43 -9.19
N CYS A 202 4.08 20.91 -9.47
CA CYS A 202 3.59 19.59 -9.07
C CYS A 202 3.82 19.21 -7.59
N ASN A 203 3.82 20.21 -6.71
CA ASN A 203 4.23 20.08 -5.31
C ASN A 203 3.08 20.23 -4.30
N LYS A 204 1.89 20.66 -4.73
CA LYS A 204 0.72 20.79 -3.84
C LYS A 204 -0.06 19.47 -3.88
N PRO A 205 -0.22 18.72 -2.78
CA PRO A 205 -1.00 17.49 -2.81
C PRO A 205 -2.49 17.80 -3.02
N CYS A 206 -3.17 17.01 -3.85
CA CYS A 206 -4.63 16.96 -3.88
C CYS A 206 -5.15 16.61 -2.47
N SER A 207 -6.34 17.09 -2.13
CA SER A 207 -6.96 16.73 -0.85
C SER A 207 -7.11 15.22 -0.74
N ALA A 208 -6.80 14.69 0.45
CA ALA A 208 -7.00 13.27 0.76
C ALA A 208 -8.48 12.84 0.62
N ASN A 209 -9.39 13.82 0.67
CA ASN A 209 -10.83 13.67 0.63
C ASN A 209 -11.42 13.87 -0.78
N CYS A 210 -10.57 14.13 -1.80
CA CYS A 210 -10.98 13.96 -3.18
C CYS A 210 -11.22 12.47 -3.46
N GLN A 211 -12.28 12.13 -4.20
CA GLN A 211 -12.47 10.78 -4.74
C GLN A 211 -11.24 10.35 -5.55
N GLU A 212 -10.75 9.13 -5.29
CA GLU A 212 -9.50 8.59 -5.84
C GLU A 212 -8.24 9.49 -5.67
N ARG A 213 -8.27 10.48 -4.76
CA ARG A 213 -7.27 11.56 -4.66
C ARG A 213 -7.05 12.35 -5.96
N ARG A 214 -8.04 12.38 -6.86
CA ARG A 214 -7.99 13.11 -8.15
C ARG A 214 -8.47 14.55 -7.97
N CYS A 215 -7.62 15.50 -8.34
CA CYS A 215 -7.96 16.92 -8.39
C CYS A 215 -7.43 17.59 -9.65
N ASN A 216 -8.07 18.68 -10.08
CA ASN A 216 -7.67 19.50 -11.20
C ASN A 216 -6.26 20.05 -10.97
N ILE A 217 -5.32 19.69 -11.85
CA ILE A 217 -3.91 20.06 -11.77
C ILE A 217 -3.63 21.57 -11.73
N ASN A 218 -4.55 22.42 -12.20
CA ASN A 218 -4.36 23.88 -12.20
C ASN A 218 -4.97 24.54 -10.95
N THR A 219 -6.14 24.08 -10.47
CA THR A 219 -6.87 24.72 -9.35
C THR A 219 -6.81 23.97 -8.01
N GLY A 220 -6.46 22.69 -8.02
CA GLY A 220 -6.56 21.80 -6.86
C GLY A 220 -7.97 21.31 -6.54
N HIS A 221 -8.97 21.65 -7.37
CA HIS A 221 -10.37 21.27 -7.13
C HIS A 221 -10.57 19.76 -7.36
N CYS A 222 -11.17 19.06 -6.41
CA CYS A 222 -11.49 17.64 -6.54
C CYS A 222 -12.54 17.40 -7.63
N LEU A 223 -12.53 16.23 -8.29
CA LEU A 223 -13.60 15.83 -9.23
C LEU A 223 -14.89 15.39 -8.51
N GLY A 224 -14.78 15.03 -7.23
CA GLY A 224 -15.87 14.65 -6.33
C GLY A 224 -15.30 14.44 -4.93
N CYS A 225 -16.16 14.49 -3.91
CA CYS A 225 -15.75 14.32 -2.51
C CYS A 225 -16.04 12.92 -1.96
N LEU A 226 -15.19 12.45 -1.04
CA LEU A 226 -15.56 11.34 -0.17
C LEU A 226 -16.77 11.74 0.69
N SER A 227 -17.61 10.77 1.04
CA SER A 227 -18.82 10.95 1.84
C SER A 227 -18.49 11.72 3.13
N GLY A 228 -19.28 12.75 3.44
CA GLY A 228 -19.05 13.60 4.62
C GLY A 228 -18.19 14.84 4.40
N TYR A 229 -17.69 15.09 3.20
CA TYR A 229 -16.93 16.30 2.84
C TYR A 229 -17.53 17.01 1.63
N GLN A 230 -17.31 18.32 1.54
CA GLN A 230 -17.85 19.22 0.53
C GLN A 230 -16.85 20.35 0.19
N GLY A 231 -17.28 21.25 -0.69
CA GLY A 231 -16.47 22.37 -1.17
C GLY A 231 -15.51 21.95 -2.28
N PRO A 232 -14.92 22.92 -3.02
CA PRO A 232 -14.18 22.64 -4.25
C PRO A 232 -12.96 21.73 -4.04
N THR A 233 -12.35 21.74 -2.85
CA THR A 233 -11.18 20.92 -2.49
C THR A 233 -11.52 19.83 -1.47
N CYS A 234 -12.80 19.52 -1.24
CA CYS A 234 -13.27 18.53 -0.26
C CYS A 234 -12.66 18.67 1.14
N SER A 235 -12.25 19.89 1.50
CA SER A 235 -11.56 20.20 2.76
C SER A 235 -12.52 20.71 3.84
N GLU A 236 -13.77 20.97 3.47
CA GLU A 236 -14.86 21.27 4.40
C GLU A 236 -15.61 19.98 4.75
N VAL A 237 -15.91 19.75 6.03
CA VAL A 237 -16.89 18.72 6.44
C VAL A 237 -18.31 19.18 6.10
N CYS A 238 -19.28 18.26 6.06
CA CYS A 238 -20.68 18.61 5.82
C CYS A 238 -21.23 19.71 6.74
N LYS A 239 -22.17 20.49 6.21
CA LYS A 239 -22.89 21.51 6.98
C LYS A 239 -23.64 20.87 8.14
N GLN A 240 -23.79 21.63 9.23
CA GLN A 240 -24.48 21.17 10.42
C GLN A 240 -25.90 20.66 10.08
N GLY A 241 -26.19 19.42 10.50
CA GLY A 241 -27.45 18.74 10.18
C GLY A 241 -27.41 17.85 8.93
N PHE A 242 -26.29 17.76 8.22
CA PHE A 242 -26.16 16.98 6.99
C PHE A 242 -24.98 16.00 7.00
N PHE A 243 -25.11 14.89 6.25
CA PHE A 243 -24.12 13.83 6.15
C PHE A 243 -24.13 13.11 4.79
N GLY A 244 -23.14 12.24 4.57
CA GLY A 244 -23.09 11.31 3.45
C GLY A 244 -22.55 11.93 2.16
N ASP A 245 -22.84 11.26 1.04
CA ASP A 245 -22.38 11.65 -0.29
C ASP A 245 -22.97 13.03 -0.67
N GLU A 246 -22.10 13.93 -1.11
CA GLU A 246 -22.41 15.35 -1.39
C GLU A 246 -23.11 16.10 -0.23
N CYS A 247 -23.04 15.57 1.00
CA CYS A 247 -23.80 16.05 2.15
C CYS A 247 -25.33 16.08 1.92
N SER A 248 -25.84 15.16 1.10
CA SER A 248 -27.25 15.11 0.66
C SER A 248 -28.24 14.62 1.72
N ARG A 249 -27.79 13.95 2.78
CA ARG A 249 -28.65 13.26 3.76
C ARG A 249 -28.78 14.07 5.05
N GLN A 250 -29.96 14.14 5.65
CA GLN A 250 -30.21 14.87 6.90
C GLN A 250 -30.02 14.00 8.15
N CYS A 251 -29.40 14.57 9.18
CA CYS A 251 -29.27 13.93 10.50
C CYS A 251 -30.63 13.62 11.14
N GLY A 252 -30.70 12.51 11.90
CA GLY A 252 -31.81 12.28 12.83
C GLY A 252 -31.68 13.07 14.13
N ASN A 253 -32.55 12.77 15.10
CA ASN A 253 -32.66 13.49 16.37
C ASN A 253 -31.55 13.08 17.36
N CYS A 254 -30.32 13.49 17.05
CA CYS A 254 -29.15 13.31 17.91
C CYS A 254 -29.23 14.17 19.18
N ARG A 255 -28.76 13.60 20.29
CA ARG A 255 -28.85 14.16 21.63
C ARG A 255 -28.22 15.55 21.77
N ASN A 256 -28.84 16.41 22.61
CA ASN A 256 -28.36 17.75 22.98
C ASN A 256 -28.22 18.72 21.79
N GLN A 257 -29.04 18.56 20.72
CA GLN A 257 -28.94 19.35 19.48
C GLN A 257 -27.58 19.25 18.78
N GLN A 258 -26.79 18.20 19.05
CA GLN A 258 -25.52 17.97 18.35
C GLN A 258 -25.77 17.45 16.94
N THR A 259 -24.86 17.77 16.03
CA THR A 259 -24.89 17.25 14.65
C THR A 259 -24.45 15.80 14.60
N CYS A 260 -25.12 14.99 13.78
CA CYS A 260 -24.65 13.65 13.46
C CYS A 260 -23.27 13.66 12.78
N HIS A 261 -22.62 12.50 12.77
CA HIS A 261 -21.32 12.30 12.15
C HIS A 261 -21.40 12.51 10.63
N HIS A 262 -20.75 13.56 10.13
CA HIS A 262 -20.79 14.01 8.73
C HIS A 262 -20.58 12.89 7.68
N ILE A 263 -19.73 11.89 7.92
CA ILE A 263 -19.58 10.75 7.00
C ILE A 263 -20.84 9.87 6.93
N ASN A 264 -21.25 9.25 8.04
CA ASN A 264 -22.22 8.13 8.03
C ASN A 264 -23.62 8.45 8.61
N GLY A 265 -23.79 9.57 9.30
CA GLY A 265 -25.07 9.97 9.91
C GLY A 265 -25.31 9.48 11.34
N SER A 266 -24.30 8.89 11.99
CA SER A 266 -24.43 8.36 13.36
C SER A 266 -24.48 9.45 14.44
N CYS A 267 -25.23 9.21 15.52
CA CYS A 267 -25.32 10.13 16.66
C CYS A 267 -24.38 9.68 17.79
N LEU A 268 -23.15 10.23 17.84
CA LEU A 268 -22.07 9.79 18.74
C LEU A 268 -22.41 9.84 20.24
N ASN A 269 -23.30 10.74 20.67
CA ASN A 269 -23.78 10.85 22.06
C ASN A 269 -25.19 10.27 22.27
N GLY A 270 -25.68 9.49 21.30
CA GLY A 270 -26.96 8.82 21.34
C GLY A 270 -28.15 9.68 20.89
N CYS A 271 -29.35 9.16 21.13
CA CYS A 271 -30.62 9.76 20.73
C CYS A 271 -31.26 10.60 21.84
N ASP A 272 -32.02 11.62 21.44
CA ASP A 272 -32.97 12.28 22.33
C ASP A 272 -34.25 11.42 22.54
N GLU A 273 -35.28 11.99 23.16
CA GLU A 273 -36.47 11.26 23.61
C GLU A 273 -37.34 10.78 22.43
N GLY A 274 -37.97 9.61 22.58
CA GLY A 274 -38.91 9.06 21.60
C GLY A 274 -38.30 8.49 20.32
N VAL A 275 -36.96 8.45 20.18
CA VAL A 275 -36.23 7.90 19.03
C VAL A 275 -35.11 6.95 19.43
N LYS A 276 -34.79 6.02 18.52
CA LYS A 276 -33.76 4.98 18.62
C LYS A 276 -33.06 4.75 17.27
N GLY A 277 -32.10 3.82 17.28
CA GLY A 277 -31.26 3.49 16.14
C GLY A 277 -30.00 4.36 16.08
N TRP A 278 -28.96 3.86 15.42
CA TRP A 278 -27.61 4.44 15.40
C TRP A 278 -27.54 5.87 14.80
N ASN A 279 -28.53 6.25 13.98
CA ASN A 279 -28.70 7.57 13.37
C ASN A 279 -29.89 8.38 13.96
N CYS A 280 -30.60 7.83 14.95
CA CYS A 280 -31.76 8.43 15.62
C CYS A 280 -32.89 8.91 14.68
N THR A 281 -33.13 8.20 13.57
CA THR A 281 -34.30 8.43 12.67
C THR A 281 -35.44 7.43 12.88
N THR A 282 -35.29 6.44 13.78
CA THR A 282 -36.32 5.41 14.03
C THR A 282 -37.08 5.75 15.30
N GLU A 283 -38.39 5.57 15.30
CA GLU A 283 -39.24 5.84 16.48
C GLU A 283 -39.11 4.73 17.54
N CYS A 284 -39.43 5.00 18.81
CA CYS A 284 -39.55 3.94 19.82
C CYS A 284 -40.59 2.88 19.44
N ASP A 285 -40.35 1.63 19.84
CA ASP A 285 -41.37 0.59 19.71
C ASP A 285 -42.53 0.86 20.70
N PRO A 286 -43.76 0.38 20.40
CA PRO A 286 -44.85 0.40 21.36
C PRO A 286 -44.45 -0.27 22.69
N GLY A 287 -44.71 0.41 23.80
CA GLY A 287 -44.38 -0.08 25.15
C GLY A 287 -43.04 0.40 25.73
N VAL A 288 -42.26 1.20 25.00
CA VAL A 288 -41.03 1.82 25.52
C VAL A 288 -40.95 3.33 25.24
N TYR A 289 -40.39 4.08 26.18
CA TYR A 289 -40.32 5.55 26.15
C TYR A 289 -38.98 6.12 26.63
N GLY A 290 -38.82 7.43 26.42
CA GLY A 290 -37.68 8.22 26.89
C GLY A 290 -36.46 8.14 25.97
N LYS A 291 -35.30 8.55 26.49
CA LYS A 291 -34.03 8.57 25.74
C LYS A 291 -33.57 7.15 25.41
N HIS A 292 -33.30 6.87 24.14
CA HIS A 292 -33.02 5.52 23.61
C HIS A 292 -34.13 4.47 23.88
N CYS A 293 -35.33 4.88 24.28
CA CYS A 293 -36.44 3.96 24.57
C CYS A 293 -36.10 2.92 25.68
N ILE A 294 -35.29 3.29 26.68
CA ILE A 294 -34.84 2.35 27.75
C ILE A 294 -35.84 2.18 28.90
N HIS A 295 -36.98 2.88 28.88
CA HIS A 295 -37.98 2.81 29.95
C HIS A 295 -39.24 2.13 29.46
N ASN A 296 -39.58 0.99 30.05
CA ASN A 296 -40.85 0.32 29.77
C ASN A 296 -42.03 1.15 30.29
N CYS A 297 -43.06 1.29 29.45
CA CYS A 297 -44.38 1.77 29.85
C CYS A 297 -44.90 0.95 31.04
N SER A 298 -45.69 1.58 31.92
CA SER A 298 -46.17 0.89 33.13
C SER A 298 -47.23 -0.15 32.79
N GLU A 299 -47.13 -1.33 33.41
CA GLU A 299 -48.24 -2.30 33.42
C GLU A 299 -49.49 -1.73 34.11
N ASN A 300 -49.34 -0.66 34.91
CA ASN A 300 -50.43 0.07 35.54
C ASN A 300 -50.98 1.24 34.70
N CYS A 301 -50.49 1.43 33.46
CA CYS A 301 -51.21 2.23 32.46
C CYS A 301 -52.60 1.61 32.20
N ASN A 302 -53.62 2.43 32.00
CA ASN A 302 -55.00 1.97 31.79
C ASN A 302 -55.10 1.11 30.51
N VAL A 303 -54.53 1.60 29.39
CA VAL A 303 -54.10 0.73 28.30
C VAL A 303 -52.79 0.07 28.73
N THR A 304 -52.84 -1.23 29.03
CA THR A 304 -51.71 -1.95 29.65
C THR A 304 -50.49 -1.94 28.72
N GLY A 305 -49.39 -1.34 29.17
CA GLY A 305 -48.17 -1.24 28.37
C GLY A 305 -48.21 -0.22 27.22
N SER A 306 -49.20 0.68 27.15
CA SER A 306 -49.17 1.80 26.19
C SER A 306 -48.98 3.16 26.88
N CYS A 307 -48.01 3.93 26.41
CA CYS A 307 -47.69 5.25 26.94
C CYS A 307 -46.96 6.09 25.88
N ASP A 308 -46.98 7.42 26.06
CA ASP A 308 -46.27 8.35 25.19
C ASP A 308 -44.76 8.07 25.17
N ARG A 309 -44.22 7.85 23.97
CA ARG A 309 -42.80 7.56 23.70
C ARG A 309 -41.82 8.62 24.19
N PHE A 310 -42.24 9.88 24.37
CA PHE A 310 -41.36 10.93 24.88
C PHE A 310 -41.37 10.97 26.41
N SER A 311 -42.53 11.21 27.02
CA SER A 311 -42.70 11.47 28.45
C SER A 311 -42.99 10.24 29.33
N GLY A 312 -43.42 9.14 28.73
CA GLY A 312 -43.94 7.97 29.43
C GLY A 312 -45.36 8.14 29.99
N ALA A 313 -46.09 9.17 29.58
CA ALA A 313 -47.46 9.40 30.03
C ALA A 313 -48.39 8.26 29.58
N CYS A 314 -49.01 7.55 30.52
CA CYS A 314 -49.86 6.39 30.23
C CYS A 314 -51.11 6.76 29.42
N GLU A 315 -51.37 6.02 28.34
CA GLU A 315 -52.58 6.24 27.53
C GLU A 315 -53.83 5.82 28.31
N GLY A 316 -54.83 6.72 28.35
CA GLY A 316 -56.03 6.55 29.17
C GLY A 316 -55.81 6.71 30.68
N GLY A 317 -54.64 7.17 31.12
CA GLY A 317 -54.31 7.39 32.54
C GLY A 317 -53.90 6.12 33.29
N CYS A 318 -54.13 6.09 34.60
CA CYS A 318 -53.70 5.01 35.49
C CYS A 318 -54.83 4.04 35.84
N LYS A 319 -54.48 2.77 36.08
CA LYS A 319 -55.36 1.82 36.76
C LYS A 319 -55.66 2.29 38.20
N PRO A 320 -56.82 1.93 38.79
CA PRO A 320 -57.17 2.30 40.15
C PRO A 320 -56.08 1.94 41.17
N GLY A 321 -55.81 2.84 42.12
CA GLY A 321 -54.74 2.70 43.10
C GLY A 321 -53.35 3.16 42.63
N TRP A 322 -53.21 3.66 41.40
CA TRP A 322 -51.94 4.21 40.88
C TRP A 322 -52.08 5.67 40.45
N THR A 323 -51.01 6.44 40.62
CA THR A 323 -50.92 7.89 40.37
C THR A 323 -49.60 8.27 39.70
N GLY A 324 -49.49 9.55 39.33
CA GLY A 324 -48.36 10.11 38.58
C GLY A 324 -48.44 9.80 37.08
N ILE A 325 -47.78 10.63 36.24
CA ILE A 325 -47.89 10.54 34.77
C ILE A 325 -47.54 9.15 34.19
N THR A 326 -46.58 8.46 34.80
CA THR A 326 -46.12 7.12 34.39
C THR A 326 -46.81 5.99 35.15
N CYS A 327 -47.79 6.27 36.01
CA CYS A 327 -48.53 5.27 36.81
C CYS A 327 -47.61 4.30 37.55
N LYS A 328 -46.63 4.85 38.27
CA LYS A 328 -45.62 4.14 39.07
C LYS A 328 -45.62 4.58 40.54
N GLN A 329 -46.52 5.48 40.93
CA GLN A 329 -46.75 5.92 42.31
C GLN A 329 -48.05 5.29 42.83
N VAL A 330 -48.11 5.01 44.13
CA VAL A 330 -49.33 4.63 44.86
C VAL A 330 -49.70 5.81 45.75
N PRO A 331 -50.98 6.20 45.90
CA PRO A 331 -51.36 7.28 46.79
C PRO A 331 -51.12 6.88 48.25
N THR A 332 -50.11 7.49 48.87
CA THR A 332 -49.95 7.49 50.33
C THR A 332 -51.06 8.29 50.96
N GLU A 333 -51.56 7.83 52.12
CA GLU A 333 -52.66 8.49 52.83
C GLU A 333 -52.29 9.92 53.28
N SER A 334 -53.32 10.75 53.46
CA SER A 334 -53.21 12.19 53.61
C SER A 334 -52.84 12.66 55.02
N GLU A 335 -51.89 13.57 55.13
CA GLU A 335 -51.88 14.57 56.21
C GLU A 335 -52.67 15.82 55.77
N GLU A 336 -53.49 16.36 56.68
CA GLU A 336 -54.34 17.53 56.39
C GLU A 336 -53.57 18.87 56.38
N PRO A 337 -54.00 19.87 55.58
CA PRO A 337 -53.22 21.09 55.38
C PRO A 337 -53.40 22.12 56.50
N GLN A 338 -52.39 22.29 57.37
CA GLN A 338 -52.29 23.49 58.21
C GLN A 338 -51.84 24.70 57.38
N THR A 339 -52.80 25.57 57.07
CA THR A 339 -52.58 26.83 56.35
C THR A 339 -51.89 27.86 57.27
N GLY A 340 -50.55 27.85 57.29
CA GLY A 340 -49.72 28.63 58.22
C GLY A 340 -48.55 29.39 57.56
N ALA A 341 -48.86 30.42 56.78
CA ALA A 341 -47.99 31.52 56.33
C ALA A 341 -46.45 31.29 56.27
N ILE A 342 -45.91 30.87 55.12
CA ILE A 342 -44.46 30.94 54.84
C ILE A 342 -44.14 32.10 53.86
N VAL A 343 -44.05 33.31 54.42
CA VAL A 343 -43.29 34.42 53.81
C VAL A 343 -41.98 34.55 54.60
N GLY A 344 -41.07 33.58 54.44
CA GLY A 344 -39.86 33.47 55.26
C GLY A 344 -38.58 33.01 54.53
N GLY A 345 -38.69 32.27 53.43
CA GLY A 345 -37.53 31.63 52.79
C GLY A 345 -36.59 32.56 52.01
N ILE A 346 -37.05 33.75 51.58
CA ILE A 346 -36.32 34.61 50.62
C ILE A 346 -35.46 35.68 51.32
N PHE A 347 -35.84 36.12 52.53
CA PHE A 347 -35.15 37.23 53.21
C PHE A 347 -33.76 36.87 53.75
N GLY A 348 -33.53 35.62 54.18
CA GLY A 348 -32.26 35.19 54.77
C GLY A 348 -31.06 35.35 53.83
N VAL A 349 -31.21 34.93 52.57
CA VAL A 349 -30.13 35.00 51.56
C VAL A 349 -29.77 36.45 51.22
N ILE A 350 -30.76 37.32 51.10
CA ILE A 350 -30.55 38.75 50.78
C ILE A 350 -29.81 39.46 51.93
N VAL A 351 -30.17 39.19 53.18
CA VAL A 351 -29.52 39.79 54.36
C VAL A 351 -28.05 39.36 54.48
N VAL A 352 -27.73 38.08 54.25
CA VAL A 352 -26.34 37.59 54.30
C VAL A 352 -25.46 38.25 53.22
N ILE A 353 -25.99 38.41 51.99
CA ILE A 353 -25.27 39.07 50.90
C ILE A 353 -25.01 40.55 51.20
N LEU A 354 -25.99 41.26 51.77
CA LEU A 354 -25.84 42.67 52.15
C LEU A 354 -24.83 42.87 53.29
N ILE A 355 -24.80 41.98 54.29
CA ILE A 355 -23.80 42.02 55.37
C ILE A 355 -22.39 41.79 54.83
N ALA A 356 -22.20 40.81 53.94
CA ALA A 356 -20.90 40.56 53.31
C ALA A 356 -20.38 41.79 52.52
N ALA A 357 -21.26 42.45 51.77
CA ALA A 357 -20.92 43.68 51.05
C ALA A 357 -20.51 44.83 52.01
N ALA A 358 -21.23 45.01 53.12
CA ALA A 358 -20.94 46.05 54.12
C ALA A 358 -19.57 45.84 54.79
N VAL A 359 -19.19 44.60 55.12
CA VAL A 359 -17.89 44.27 55.71
C VAL A 359 -16.73 44.64 54.76
N VAL A 360 -16.85 44.34 53.46
CA VAL A 360 -15.83 44.69 52.45
C VAL A 360 -15.69 46.21 52.28
N ILE A 361 -16.80 46.96 52.39
CA ILE A 361 -16.79 48.44 52.33
C ILE A 361 -16.13 49.05 53.57
N LEU A 362 -16.39 48.50 54.76
CA LEU A 362 -15.74 48.94 56.01
C LEU A 362 -14.24 48.65 56.01
N TYR A 363 -13.82 47.45 55.59
CA TYR A 363 -12.40 47.08 55.55
C TYR A 363 -11.58 47.97 54.61
N LYS A 364 -12.18 48.46 53.51
CA LYS A 364 -11.55 49.42 52.59
C LYS A 364 -11.46 50.87 53.09
N ARG A 365 -12.03 51.21 54.26
CA ARG A 365 -11.99 52.58 54.82
C ARG A 365 -10.97 52.79 55.95
N LEU A 366 -10.26 51.75 56.42
CA LEU A 366 -9.38 51.84 57.60
C LEU A 366 -7.96 51.27 57.39
N LYS A 367 -7.11 51.98 56.64
CA LYS A 367 -5.66 52.21 56.94
C LYS A 367 -5.06 53.27 55.98
N PRO A 368 -3.94 53.95 56.34
CA PRO A 368 -3.57 55.25 55.75
C PRO A 368 -2.46 55.20 54.67
N ARG A 369 -2.26 56.36 54.01
CA ARG A 369 -1.16 56.64 53.07
C ARG A 369 0.14 57.00 53.81
N ILE A 370 1.29 56.57 53.29
CA ILE A 370 2.57 57.29 53.37
C ILE A 370 3.23 57.32 51.98
N ASN A 371 3.88 58.43 51.64
CA ASN A 371 4.62 58.73 50.40
C ASN A 371 6.14 58.59 50.68
N ARG A 372 7.11 58.49 49.75
CA ARG A 372 7.40 59.14 48.44
C ARG A 372 8.66 58.39 47.86
N GLN A 373 9.27 58.57 46.68
CA GLN A 373 9.10 59.35 45.43
C GLN A 373 9.97 58.66 44.33
N HIS A 374 9.93 59.12 43.07
CA HIS A 374 10.95 58.96 42.00
C HIS A 374 11.20 57.57 41.35
N THR A 375 11.26 57.42 40.02
CA THR A 375 11.07 58.36 38.87
C THR A 375 10.31 57.68 37.71
N ALA A 376 9.87 58.48 36.72
CA ALA A 376 9.03 58.09 35.58
C ALA A 376 9.74 57.21 34.52
N GLY A 377 9.01 56.49 33.66
CA GLY A 377 7.55 56.28 33.66
C GLY A 377 6.96 55.75 32.34
N ASN A 378 5.63 55.60 32.33
CA ASN A 378 4.72 55.25 31.22
C ASN A 378 5.03 53.99 30.36
N LYS A 379 4.10 53.04 30.19
CA LYS A 379 2.82 52.87 30.89
C LYS A 379 2.34 51.40 30.82
N ARG A 380 2.34 50.79 32.01
CA ARG A 380 1.46 49.72 32.52
C ARG A 380 0.39 49.17 31.56
N THR A 381 0.41 47.88 31.18
CA THR A 381 0.20 46.63 31.99
C THR A 381 -1.25 46.42 32.46
N ASP A 382 -1.76 45.20 32.60
CA ASP A 382 -1.39 43.87 32.05
C ASP A 382 -2.46 42.86 32.56
N SER A 383 -2.86 41.92 31.72
CA SER A 383 -3.71 40.77 32.09
C SER A 383 -5.10 41.15 32.66
N SER A 384 -6.01 40.22 32.99
CA SER A 384 -6.42 39.02 32.24
C SER A 384 -7.77 38.56 32.77
N ASN A 385 -8.69 38.13 31.89
CA ASN A 385 -9.67 37.10 32.25
C ASN A 385 -10.21 36.42 30.97
N LYS A 386 -10.68 35.17 31.10
CA LYS A 386 -11.12 34.36 29.95
C LYS A 386 -12.55 34.73 29.47
N PRO A 387 -12.86 34.57 28.17
CA PRO A 387 -14.09 35.12 27.58
C PRO A 387 -15.29 34.15 27.54
N THR A 388 -16.49 34.72 27.59
CA THR A 388 -17.81 34.14 27.24
C THR A 388 -18.75 35.32 26.95
N PHE A 389 -19.70 35.31 25.99
CA PHE A 389 -20.01 34.31 24.97
C PHE A 389 -20.81 34.93 23.79
N SER A 390 -20.34 34.75 22.55
CA SER A 390 -21.08 34.90 21.27
C SER A 390 -21.62 36.27 20.80
N LYS A 391 -21.83 36.34 19.47
CA LYS A 391 -22.69 37.27 18.70
C LYS A 391 -22.37 38.77 18.72
N ILE A 392 -22.07 39.30 17.53
CA ILE A 392 -22.96 40.21 16.79
C ILE A 392 -22.73 39.96 15.28
N TYR A 393 -23.80 39.79 14.52
CA TYR A 393 -23.81 39.98 13.07
C TYR A 393 -24.23 41.43 12.80
N GLN A 394 -23.58 42.13 11.87
CA GLN A 394 -24.32 42.80 10.79
C GLN A 394 -23.41 43.20 9.63
N ASN A 395 -24.00 43.20 8.44
CA ASN A 395 -23.38 43.60 7.18
C ASN A 395 -23.63 45.10 6.95
N ILE A 396 -22.86 45.75 6.06
CA ILE A 396 -23.36 46.36 4.81
C ILE A 396 -22.19 46.92 3.99
N GLU A 397 -22.45 47.19 2.71
CA GLU A 397 -21.49 47.39 1.63
C GLU A 397 -21.01 48.85 1.44
N LYS A 398 -20.05 48.98 0.50
CA LYS A 398 -20.00 49.91 -0.66
C LYS A 398 -19.11 51.16 -0.62
N GLY A 399 -18.21 51.17 -1.61
CA GLY A 399 -17.74 52.31 -2.40
C GLY A 399 -16.69 53.24 -1.78
N ASP A 400 -15.91 53.99 -2.56
CA ASP A 400 -15.59 53.85 -4.00
C ASP A 400 -14.31 54.68 -4.31
N ASP A 401 -13.69 54.38 -5.45
CA ASP A 401 -12.82 55.23 -6.28
C ASP A 401 -11.43 55.78 -5.85
N ALA A 402 -10.60 55.85 -6.90
CA ALA A 402 -9.49 56.79 -7.19
C ALA A 402 -8.06 56.55 -6.65
N GLY A 403 -7.09 56.65 -7.60
CA GLY A 403 -5.65 56.73 -7.34
C GLY A 403 -4.82 55.99 -8.41
N SER A 404 -3.93 56.69 -9.13
CA SER A 404 -3.10 56.12 -10.22
C SER A 404 -1.63 56.57 -10.09
N THR A 405 -0.76 55.99 -10.93
CA THR A 405 0.70 56.25 -11.12
C THR A 405 1.63 55.80 -9.97
N GLY A 406 2.91 55.45 -10.22
CA GLY A 406 3.58 55.21 -11.51
C GLY A 406 5.11 54.97 -11.40
N ASN A 407 5.62 54.10 -12.30
CA ASN A 407 6.98 54.00 -12.86
C ASN A 407 8.28 54.02 -12.00
N ASP A 408 9.02 52.90 -12.10
CA ASP A 408 10.41 52.76 -12.62
C ASP A 408 11.71 52.71 -11.76
N GLU A 409 12.59 51.84 -12.30
CA GLU A 409 14.07 51.77 -12.32
C GLU A 409 15.02 51.60 -11.09
N ARG A 410 15.83 50.52 -11.21
CA ARG A 410 17.31 50.42 -11.00
C ARG A 410 17.95 50.41 -9.59
N MET A 411 17.94 49.22 -8.98
CA MET A 411 19.11 48.30 -8.81
C MET A 411 20.48 48.77 -8.21
N LYS A 412 20.96 48.01 -7.20
CA LYS A 412 22.33 47.87 -6.60
C LYS A 412 22.70 48.79 -5.40
N PRO A 413 23.63 48.37 -4.49
CA PRO A 413 23.86 47.00 -3.98
C PRO A 413 24.21 46.88 -2.45
N PHE A 414 24.21 45.64 -1.95
CA PHE A 414 25.04 45.12 -0.83
C PHE A 414 24.95 45.75 0.60
N THR A 415 24.39 44.99 1.55
CA THR A 415 25.15 44.35 2.66
C THR A 415 24.24 43.38 3.44
N SER A 416 24.81 42.57 4.35
CA SER A 416 24.19 41.37 4.92
C SER A 416 23.82 41.48 6.41
N SER A 417 22.74 40.80 6.82
CA SER A 417 22.77 39.88 7.97
C SER A 417 21.51 39.00 8.09
N ASN A 418 21.72 37.77 8.56
CA ASN A 418 20.81 36.86 9.26
C ASN A 418 19.36 36.69 8.75
N LYS A 419 19.11 35.57 8.04
CA LYS A 419 17.80 34.89 8.07
C LYS A 419 17.78 33.85 9.18
N GLU A 420 16.70 33.79 9.95
CA GLU A 420 16.29 32.55 10.62
C GLU A 420 15.47 31.71 9.62
N ASN A 421 15.62 30.38 9.67
CA ASN A 421 14.92 29.48 8.77
C ASN A 421 13.60 29.01 9.40
N ILE A 422 12.48 29.49 8.88
CA ILE A 422 11.17 28.84 9.08
C ILE A 422 11.06 27.75 8.01
N ALA A 423 11.07 26.49 8.44
CA ALA A 423 10.83 25.36 7.56
C ALA A 423 9.34 25.28 7.18
N SER A 424 9.04 24.83 5.96
CA SER A 424 7.67 24.58 5.50
C SER A 424 7.16 23.22 5.96
N ASP A 425 6.04 23.18 6.66
CA ASP A 425 5.41 21.93 7.12
C ASP A 425 4.88 21.09 5.95
N GLU A 426 5.54 19.97 5.65
CA GLU A 426 4.95 18.91 4.82
C GLU A 426 3.92 18.12 5.64
N VAL A 427 2.67 18.08 5.19
CA VAL A 427 1.58 17.37 5.89
C VAL A 427 1.64 15.87 5.59
N ASP A 428 1.85 15.06 6.63
CA ASP A 428 2.11 13.63 6.49
C ASP A 428 0.84 12.79 6.19
N ILE A 429 0.91 12.00 5.13
CA ILE A 429 -0.14 11.02 4.77
C ILE A 429 -0.26 9.88 5.80
N ASP A 430 0.82 9.52 6.51
CA ASP A 430 0.73 8.52 7.58
C ASP A 430 0.03 9.13 8.82
N GLU A 431 0.31 10.37 9.22
CA GLU A 431 -0.48 11.09 10.23
C GLU A 431 -1.99 11.09 9.92
N LYS A 432 -2.40 11.34 8.67
CA LYS A 432 -3.84 11.26 8.31
C LYS A 432 -4.45 9.86 8.47
N ILE A 433 -3.69 8.79 8.21
CA ILE A 433 -4.14 7.41 8.47
C ILE A 433 -4.13 7.09 9.98
N HIS A 434 -3.43 7.87 10.79
CA HIS A 434 -3.53 7.82 12.26
C HIS A 434 -4.69 8.66 12.83
N GLU A 435 -5.21 9.66 12.11
CA GLU A 435 -6.23 10.60 12.59
C GLU A 435 -7.68 10.06 12.51
N GLU A 436 -8.08 9.41 11.42
CA GLU A 436 -9.48 9.03 11.17
C GLU A 436 -9.68 7.52 10.91
N ASN A 437 -10.77 6.94 11.43
CA ASN A 437 -11.28 5.62 11.05
C ASN A 437 -12.19 5.77 9.81
N PRO A 438 -11.79 5.32 8.61
CA PRO A 438 -12.55 5.58 7.37
C PRO A 438 -13.90 4.84 7.27
N TYR A 439 -14.22 3.95 8.21
CA TYR A 439 -15.52 3.28 8.30
C TYR A 439 -16.44 3.87 9.37
N GLY A 440 -15.93 4.82 10.18
CA GLY A 440 -16.60 5.35 11.37
C GLY A 440 -16.69 4.33 12.51
N ASP A 441 -17.05 4.82 13.69
CA ASP A 441 -17.24 3.98 14.88
C ASP A 441 -18.72 3.65 15.07
N PHE A 442 -19.08 2.36 14.99
CA PHE A 442 -20.45 1.88 15.17
C PHE A 442 -20.72 1.46 16.62
N TYR A 443 -21.55 2.23 17.31
CA TYR A 443 -22.19 1.80 18.56
C TYR A 443 -23.30 0.79 18.27
N VAL A 444 -22.95 -0.49 18.36
CA VAL A 444 -23.89 -1.56 18.71
C VAL A 444 -24.06 -1.55 20.24
N ASN A 445 -25.12 -2.16 20.77
CA ASN A 445 -25.17 -2.55 22.18
C ASN A 445 -23.92 -3.37 22.55
N ASP A 446 -23.54 -3.45 23.83
CA ASP A 446 -22.42 -4.29 24.32
C ASP A 446 -22.81 -5.79 24.37
N GLU A 447 -23.45 -6.25 23.29
CA GLU A 447 -23.75 -7.66 23.01
C GLU A 447 -22.43 -8.38 22.75
N THR A 448 -22.05 -9.27 23.67
CA THR A 448 -20.85 -10.10 23.56
C THR A 448 -20.87 -10.90 22.27
N LYS A 449 -20.00 -10.53 21.31
CA LYS A 449 -19.94 -11.21 20.01
C LYS A 449 -19.68 -12.70 20.18
N PRO A 450 -20.38 -13.58 19.44
CA PRO A 450 -20.29 -15.02 19.64
C PRO A 450 -18.89 -15.55 19.28
N ASP A 451 -18.40 -16.46 20.11
CA ASP A 451 -17.22 -17.28 19.81
C ASP A 451 -17.34 -17.99 18.45
N LEU A 452 -16.34 -17.80 17.59
CA LEU A 452 -16.23 -18.49 16.31
C LEU A 452 -15.71 -19.91 16.54
N ASP A 453 -16.44 -20.94 16.07
CA ASP A 453 -15.91 -22.30 16.00
C ASP A 453 -14.81 -22.35 14.94
N VAL A 454 -13.62 -22.82 15.34
CA VAL A 454 -12.42 -22.90 14.49
C VAL A 454 -12.66 -23.68 13.19
N LYS A 455 -13.55 -24.69 13.21
CA LYS A 455 -13.91 -25.49 12.02
C LYS A 455 -14.68 -24.68 10.97
N ASN A 456 -15.43 -23.68 11.41
CA ASN A 456 -16.31 -22.89 10.54
C ASN A 456 -15.59 -21.66 9.95
N LEU A 457 -14.34 -21.40 10.32
CA LEU A 457 -13.61 -20.18 9.97
C LEU A 457 -13.56 -19.91 8.45
N GLY A 458 -13.40 -20.96 7.62
CA GLY A 458 -13.45 -20.83 6.16
C GLY A 458 -14.81 -20.36 5.62
N LYS A 459 -15.91 -20.93 6.14
CA LYS A 459 -17.28 -20.52 5.79
C LYS A 459 -17.58 -19.10 6.27
N ILE A 460 -17.12 -18.73 7.47
CA ILE A 460 -17.23 -17.38 8.03
C ILE A 460 -16.51 -16.34 7.15
N ILE A 461 -15.33 -16.68 6.61
CA ILE A 461 -14.59 -15.82 5.67
C ILE A 461 -15.34 -15.67 4.34
N GLU A 462 -15.86 -16.77 3.79
CA GLU A 462 -16.64 -16.77 2.54
C GLU A 462 -17.92 -15.94 2.69
N GLU A 463 -18.62 -16.06 3.81
CA GLU A 463 -19.84 -15.30 4.09
C GLU A 463 -19.54 -13.81 4.28
N LYS A 464 -18.53 -13.46 5.10
CA LYS A 464 -18.15 -12.05 5.33
C LYS A 464 -17.49 -11.35 4.13
N SER A 465 -16.95 -12.10 3.17
CA SER A 465 -16.37 -11.53 1.94
C SER A 465 -17.37 -11.27 0.81
N LYS A 466 -18.65 -11.60 1.01
CA LYS A 466 -19.72 -11.21 0.09
C LYS A 466 -19.90 -9.68 0.11
N ASN A 467 -20.47 -9.14 -0.97
CA ASN A 467 -20.74 -7.71 -1.12
C ASN A 467 -19.51 -6.82 -0.85
N GLU A 468 -18.36 -7.16 -1.45
CA GLU A 468 -17.11 -6.41 -1.30
C GLU A 468 -16.63 -6.25 0.16
N ASP A 469 -16.59 -7.35 0.94
CA ASP A 469 -16.15 -7.34 2.35
C ASP A 469 -17.01 -6.48 3.30
N ASP A 470 -18.26 -6.18 2.96
CA ASP A 470 -19.17 -5.34 3.75
C ASP A 470 -19.30 -5.78 5.22
N ASP A 471 -19.48 -7.08 5.48
CA ASP A 471 -19.57 -7.61 6.85
C ASP A 471 -18.23 -7.72 7.59
N PHE A 472 -17.09 -7.68 6.88
CA PHE A 472 -15.78 -7.43 7.50
C PHE A 472 -15.61 -5.95 7.85
N LYS A 473 -16.02 -5.04 6.96
CA LYS A 473 -15.97 -3.57 7.17
C LYS A 473 -16.84 -3.16 8.36
N LYS A 474 -18.11 -3.59 8.41
CA LYS A 474 -19.01 -3.37 9.56
C LYS A 474 -18.42 -3.91 10.87
N GLU A 475 -17.91 -5.14 10.87
CA GLU A 475 -17.36 -5.73 12.08
C GLU A 475 -16.13 -4.97 12.58
N TYR A 476 -15.22 -4.60 11.68
CA TYR A 476 -14.08 -3.76 12.00
C TYR A 476 -14.51 -2.39 12.53
N ALA A 477 -15.54 -1.78 11.94
CA ALA A 477 -16.07 -0.47 12.31
C ALA A 477 -16.73 -0.41 13.71
N THR A 478 -17.08 -1.55 14.31
CA THR A 478 -17.49 -1.59 15.74
C THR A 478 -16.32 -1.54 16.73
N LEU A 479 -15.07 -1.67 16.25
CA LEU A 479 -13.89 -1.55 17.10
C LEU A 479 -13.55 -0.07 17.26
N LEU A 480 -13.89 0.49 18.42
CA LEU A 480 -13.70 1.91 18.74
C LEU A 480 -12.26 2.39 18.48
N TYR A 481 -12.13 3.58 17.90
CA TYR A 481 -10.87 4.20 17.48
C TYR A 481 -10.46 5.35 18.43
N GLY A 482 -9.18 5.71 18.40
CA GLY A 482 -8.61 6.84 19.14
C GLY A 482 -8.20 6.57 20.59
N GLN A 483 -8.31 7.60 21.43
CA GLN A 483 -7.81 7.58 22.81
C GLN A 483 -8.89 7.10 23.80
N ARG A 484 -8.86 5.82 24.20
CA ARG A 484 -9.74 5.25 25.24
C ARG A 484 -9.23 5.47 26.67
N TYR A 485 -7.92 5.63 26.87
CA TYR A 485 -7.27 5.79 28.19
C TYR A 485 -6.29 6.98 28.23
N PRO A 486 -5.92 7.49 29.41
CA PRO A 486 -4.93 8.57 29.54
C PRO A 486 -3.56 8.20 28.93
N CYS A 487 -2.91 9.14 28.26
CA CYS A 487 -1.60 8.98 27.59
C CYS A 487 -0.67 10.20 27.78
N ASP A 488 -0.90 10.94 28.86
CA ASP A 488 -0.40 12.29 29.10
C ASP A 488 1.12 12.32 29.23
N ILE A 489 1.74 11.26 29.75
CA ILE A 489 3.21 11.13 29.83
C ILE A 489 3.84 11.22 28.43
N GLY A 490 3.19 10.64 27.41
CA GLY A 490 3.66 10.72 26.03
C GLY A 490 3.45 12.09 25.36
N LYS A 491 2.60 12.93 25.94
CA LYS A 491 2.28 14.29 25.48
C LYS A 491 3.11 15.38 26.18
N LEU A 492 3.92 15.03 27.17
CA LEU A 492 4.82 15.97 27.84
C LEU A 492 5.83 16.57 26.82
N PRO A 493 6.16 17.88 26.88
CA PRO A 493 7.03 18.54 25.89
C PRO A 493 8.38 17.87 25.65
N GLU A 494 9.00 17.33 26.71
CA GLU A 494 10.26 16.59 26.68
C GLU A 494 10.14 15.21 25.99
N ASN A 495 8.94 14.64 25.95
CA ASN A 495 8.65 13.32 25.38
C ASN A 495 8.09 13.41 23.94
N VAL A 496 7.52 14.54 23.53
CA VAL A 496 7.05 14.76 22.15
C VAL A 496 8.13 14.48 21.09
N PRO A 497 9.40 14.95 21.23
CA PRO A 497 10.48 14.62 20.30
C PRO A 497 10.83 13.13 20.21
N LYS A 498 10.49 12.32 21.23
CA LYS A 498 10.69 10.87 21.22
C LYS A 498 9.61 10.12 20.41
N ASN A 499 8.45 10.73 20.15
CA ASN A 499 7.38 10.10 19.36
C ASN A 499 7.65 10.20 17.85
N ARG A 500 7.23 9.19 17.09
CA ARG A 500 7.28 9.19 15.61
C ARG A 500 6.11 9.94 14.97
N PHE A 501 4.94 9.94 15.60
CA PHE A 501 3.71 10.58 15.11
C PHE A 501 3.09 11.47 16.19
N LYS A 502 2.47 12.60 15.80
CA LYS A 502 1.83 13.54 16.76
C LYS A 502 0.54 12.99 17.40
N THR A 503 0.04 11.85 16.93
CA THR A 503 -1.26 11.28 17.32
C THR A 503 -1.17 9.91 18.01
N THR A 504 -0.07 9.16 17.84
CA THR A 504 0.08 7.80 18.40
C THR A 504 0.93 7.81 19.68
N PHE A 505 0.28 7.75 20.84
CA PHE A 505 0.90 7.77 22.17
C PHE A 505 0.66 6.45 22.93
N PRO A 506 1.57 6.03 23.84
CA PRO A 506 1.31 4.91 24.73
C PRO A 506 0.33 5.32 25.83
N TYR A 507 -0.61 4.44 26.20
CA TYR A 507 -1.45 4.66 27.38
C TYR A 507 -0.63 4.54 28.68
N ASN A 508 -0.93 5.39 29.68
CA ASN A 508 -0.15 5.53 30.90
C ASN A 508 -0.09 4.24 31.75
N HIS A 509 -1.15 3.43 31.75
CA HIS A 509 -1.30 2.26 32.63
C HIS A 509 -0.53 1.02 32.14
N SER A 510 -0.20 0.97 30.86
CA SER A 510 0.39 -0.19 30.16
C SER A 510 1.73 0.11 29.51
N ARG A 511 2.20 1.37 29.55
CA ARG A 511 3.47 1.77 28.94
C ARG A 511 4.64 1.00 29.52
N VAL A 512 5.69 0.80 28.73
CA VAL A 512 6.99 0.39 29.27
C VAL A 512 7.63 1.60 29.95
N ILE A 513 8.29 1.38 31.09
CA ILE A 513 8.91 2.41 31.93
C ILE A 513 10.40 2.11 31.98
N LEU A 514 11.25 3.06 31.58
CA LEU A 514 12.71 2.87 31.59
C LEU A 514 13.29 3.17 32.98
N ALA A 515 14.13 2.28 33.49
CA ALA A 515 14.98 2.49 34.66
C ALA A 515 16.36 3.06 34.25
N ASP A 516 17.10 3.60 35.21
CA ASP A 516 18.51 4.05 35.06
C ASP A 516 18.79 5.10 33.95
N THR A 517 17.80 5.93 33.61
CA THR A 517 17.93 7.07 32.66
C THR A 517 17.54 8.42 33.30
N HIS A 518 17.70 9.50 32.52
CA HIS A 518 17.15 10.82 32.82
C HIS A 518 15.67 11.00 32.39
N SER A 519 15.04 9.98 31.77
CA SER A 519 13.69 10.05 31.20
C SER A 519 13.13 8.64 31.08
N ASP A 520 12.13 8.33 31.89
CA ASP A 520 11.51 6.99 32.02
C ASP A 520 10.64 6.59 30.81
N TYR A 521 10.61 7.42 29.78
CA TYR A 521 9.65 7.34 28.67
C TYR A 521 10.23 6.70 27.41
N ILE A 522 9.49 5.71 26.91
CA ILE A 522 9.56 5.19 25.54
C ILE A 522 8.14 4.99 24.98
N ASN A 523 7.93 5.19 23.68
CA ASN A 523 6.64 4.96 23.02
C ASN A 523 6.45 3.45 22.74
N ALA A 524 6.16 2.71 23.80
CA ALA A 524 5.84 1.29 23.76
C ALA A 524 4.87 0.91 24.90
N ASN A 525 4.06 -0.13 24.70
CA ASN A 525 3.15 -0.70 25.70
C ASN A 525 3.35 -2.21 25.80
N PHE A 526 3.19 -2.75 27.00
CA PHE A 526 2.97 -4.18 27.17
C PHE A 526 1.59 -4.54 26.60
N ILE A 527 1.53 -5.62 25.83
CA ILE A 527 0.27 -6.24 25.38
C ILE A 527 0.21 -7.64 25.98
N ASP A 528 -0.93 -7.98 26.56
CA ASP A 528 -1.19 -9.32 27.08
C ASP A 528 -1.47 -10.29 25.95
N GLY A 529 -1.01 -11.52 26.07
CA GLY A 529 -1.45 -12.60 25.19
C GLY A 529 -2.77 -13.21 25.62
N PHE A 530 -3.02 -14.42 25.13
CA PHE A 530 -4.23 -15.18 25.42
C PHE A 530 -4.16 -15.90 26.78
N HIS A 531 -2.95 -16.22 27.26
CA HIS A 531 -2.71 -16.92 28.54
C HIS A 531 -1.63 -16.29 29.45
N LYS A 532 -0.83 -15.36 28.94
CA LYS A 532 0.25 -14.69 29.69
C LYS A 532 0.05 -13.17 29.64
N GLU A 533 -0.03 -12.53 30.80
CA GLU A 533 0.05 -11.06 30.91
C GLU A 533 1.41 -10.57 30.41
N ARG A 534 1.44 -9.42 29.73
CA ARG A 534 2.66 -8.82 29.16
C ARG A 534 3.47 -9.81 28.29
N GLN A 535 2.79 -10.61 27.47
CA GLN A 535 3.43 -11.56 26.55
C GLN A 535 4.23 -10.84 25.45
N TYR A 536 3.82 -9.61 25.09
CA TYR A 536 4.44 -8.80 24.05
C TYR A 536 4.74 -7.38 24.53
N ILE A 537 5.66 -6.71 23.84
CA ILE A 537 5.78 -5.25 23.84
C ILE A 537 5.44 -4.75 22.43
N ALA A 538 4.42 -3.90 22.31
CA ALA A 538 4.12 -3.17 21.07
C ALA A 538 4.79 -1.80 21.12
N SER A 539 5.80 -1.59 20.27
CA SER A 539 6.62 -0.37 20.21
C SER A 539 6.45 0.36 18.87
N GLN A 540 6.64 1.68 18.84
CA GLN A 540 6.99 2.35 17.58
C GLN A 540 8.33 1.83 17.04
N GLY A 541 8.56 1.97 15.73
CA GLY A 541 9.88 1.80 15.13
C GLY A 541 10.80 2.95 15.55
N PRO A 542 11.98 2.68 16.14
CA PRO A 542 12.81 3.71 16.76
C PRO A 542 13.19 4.82 15.77
N LYS A 543 13.36 6.02 16.33
CA LYS A 543 14.03 7.18 15.74
C LYS A 543 15.49 7.21 16.20
N GLN A 544 16.36 7.87 15.46
CA GLN A 544 17.78 8.04 15.82
C GLN A 544 17.96 8.55 17.27
N ASN A 545 17.18 9.56 17.67
CA ASN A 545 17.20 10.13 19.03
C ASN A 545 16.55 9.26 20.12
N THR A 546 16.11 8.04 19.79
CA THR A 546 15.51 7.06 20.72
C THR A 546 16.18 5.68 20.66
N MET A 547 17.27 5.54 19.91
CA MET A 547 17.94 4.25 19.69
C MET A 547 18.50 3.65 21.00
N SER A 548 19.12 4.48 21.85
CA SER A 548 19.61 4.06 23.17
C SER A 548 18.48 3.64 24.11
N ASP A 549 17.37 4.39 24.12
CA ASP A 549 16.17 4.07 24.91
C ASP A 549 15.56 2.73 24.47
N HIS A 550 15.53 2.46 23.17
CA HIS A 550 15.00 1.22 22.59
C HIS A 550 15.85 0.00 22.96
N TRP A 551 17.18 0.10 22.90
CA TRP A 551 18.06 -0.99 23.35
C TRP A 551 18.08 -1.17 24.87
N LEU A 552 17.91 -0.09 25.63
CA LEU A 552 17.74 -0.20 27.07
C LEU A 552 16.44 -0.92 27.44
N MET A 553 15.32 -0.61 26.76
CA MET A 553 14.06 -1.36 26.90
C MET A 553 14.26 -2.85 26.59
N ILE A 554 14.90 -3.18 25.46
CA ILE A 554 15.24 -4.55 25.08
C ILE A 554 16.05 -5.23 26.19
N TRP A 555 17.09 -4.56 26.71
CA TRP A 555 17.93 -5.11 27.77
C TRP A 555 17.15 -5.34 29.07
N GLN A 556 16.48 -4.31 29.59
CA GLN A 556 15.75 -4.28 30.85
C GLN A 556 14.67 -5.36 30.91
N GLU A 557 13.79 -5.41 29.90
CA GLU A 557 12.66 -6.35 29.83
C GLU A 557 13.10 -7.78 29.46
N ASN A 558 14.40 -8.03 29.37
CA ASN A 558 15.01 -9.29 28.96
C ASN A 558 14.43 -9.83 27.63
N VAL A 559 14.29 -8.95 26.62
CA VAL A 559 13.81 -9.34 25.29
C VAL A 559 14.86 -10.20 24.57
N ALA A 560 14.44 -11.40 24.14
CA ALA A 560 15.24 -12.35 23.35
C ALA A 560 14.78 -12.48 21.88
N GLN A 561 13.56 -12.05 21.56
CA GLN A 561 13.02 -12.03 20.18
C GLN A 561 12.43 -10.65 19.86
N ILE A 562 12.78 -10.13 18.69
CA ILE A 562 12.28 -8.85 18.14
C ILE A 562 11.66 -9.12 16.77
N VAL A 563 10.40 -8.74 16.57
CA VAL A 563 9.66 -8.88 15.32
C VAL A 563 9.45 -7.51 14.69
N VAL A 564 10.03 -7.30 13.52
CA VAL A 564 9.99 -6.04 12.76
C VAL A 564 9.11 -6.24 11.53
N LEU A 565 8.08 -5.41 11.38
CA LEU A 565 7.05 -5.56 10.34
C LEU A 565 7.04 -4.33 9.41
N THR A 566 8.23 -3.89 9.03
CA THR A 566 8.45 -2.70 8.21
C THR A 566 9.82 -2.76 7.54
N ASN A 567 9.91 -2.20 6.35
CA ASN A 567 11.20 -1.81 5.79
C ASN A 567 11.67 -0.51 6.48
N LEU A 568 12.95 -0.16 6.34
CA LEU A 568 13.49 1.11 6.85
C LEU A 568 12.84 2.29 6.14
N LYS A 569 12.74 2.20 4.80
CA LYS A 569 12.03 3.11 3.91
C LYS A 569 10.91 2.38 3.17
N GLU A 570 9.79 3.05 2.95
CA GLU A 570 8.66 2.60 2.11
C GLU A 570 8.23 3.78 1.23
N GLY A 571 8.17 3.57 -0.09
CA GLY A 571 8.23 4.65 -1.08
C GLY A 571 9.43 5.58 -0.87
N LEU A 572 9.14 6.83 -0.50
CA LEU A 572 10.15 7.85 -0.15
C LEU A 572 10.24 8.12 1.36
N LYS A 573 9.49 7.41 2.22
CA LYS A 573 9.32 7.74 3.64
C LYS A 573 10.14 6.85 4.57
N ASP A 574 10.75 7.46 5.58
CA ASP A 574 11.42 6.76 6.68
C ASP A 574 10.41 6.16 7.68
N LYS A 575 10.18 4.85 7.59
CA LYS A 575 9.29 4.10 8.51
C LYS A 575 10.00 3.64 9.77
N CYS A 576 11.30 3.34 9.70
CA CYS A 576 12.12 2.95 10.86
C CYS A 576 13.57 3.44 10.69
N TYR A 577 14.22 3.87 11.77
CA TYR A 577 15.68 4.04 11.77
C TYR A 577 16.36 2.68 11.92
N GLN A 578 17.52 2.47 11.28
CA GLN A 578 18.31 1.26 11.48
C GLN A 578 18.93 1.29 12.89
N TYR A 579 18.56 0.32 13.72
CA TYR A 579 18.99 0.22 15.11
C TYR A 579 19.87 -1.01 15.37
N TRP A 580 20.41 -1.63 14.32
CA TRP A 580 21.36 -2.74 14.40
C TRP A 580 22.60 -2.42 13.54
N PRO A 581 23.81 -2.86 13.94
CA PRO A 581 24.97 -2.82 13.06
C PRO A 581 24.82 -3.86 11.95
N ASP A 582 25.50 -3.64 10.83
CA ASP A 582 25.61 -4.64 9.77
C ASP A 582 26.53 -5.81 10.22
N VAL A 583 26.63 -6.87 9.41
CA VAL A 583 27.32 -8.11 9.82
C VAL A 583 28.82 -7.84 10.05
N HIS A 584 29.35 -8.33 11.18
CA HIS A 584 30.71 -8.07 11.67
C HIS A 584 31.00 -6.61 12.11
N GLU A 585 30.09 -5.66 11.90
CA GLU A 585 30.20 -4.33 12.49
C GLU A 585 29.79 -4.31 13.98
N ASN A 586 30.16 -3.23 14.67
CA ASN A 586 29.83 -2.99 16.06
C ASN A 586 29.16 -1.61 16.23
N MET A 587 28.12 -1.53 17.05
CA MET A 587 27.46 -0.27 17.39
C MET A 587 27.27 -0.12 18.90
N THR A 588 27.58 1.06 19.44
CA THR A 588 27.32 1.43 20.84
C THR A 588 26.05 2.27 20.95
N CYS A 589 25.11 1.82 21.78
CA CYS A 589 23.89 2.52 22.15
C CYS A 589 23.93 2.85 23.65
N GLY A 590 24.63 3.93 24.02
CA GLY A 590 24.86 4.32 25.40
C GLY A 590 25.71 3.30 26.17
N ASN A 591 25.10 2.58 27.12
CA ASN A 591 25.78 1.55 27.93
C ASN A 591 25.77 0.16 27.29
N ILE A 592 25.16 0.01 26.10
CA ILE A 592 24.99 -1.27 25.40
C ILE A 592 25.85 -1.28 24.14
N ASP A 593 26.63 -2.34 23.96
CA ASP A 593 27.29 -2.66 22.68
C ASP A 593 26.55 -3.78 21.95
N LEU A 594 26.52 -3.65 20.63
CA LEU A 594 25.81 -4.50 19.70
C LEU A 594 26.78 -5.01 18.64
N CYS A 595 26.68 -6.28 18.31
CA CYS A 595 27.41 -6.89 17.20
C CYS A 595 26.49 -7.90 16.50
N THR A 596 26.34 -7.79 15.18
CA THR A 596 25.55 -8.75 14.39
C THR A 596 26.43 -9.94 14.04
N ILE A 597 26.16 -11.09 14.69
CA ILE A 597 26.94 -12.33 14.56
C ILE A 597 26.63 -13.05 13.24
N GLU A 598 25.36 -13.03 12.84
CA GLU A 598 24.79 -13.85 11.76
C GLU A 598 23.59 -13.10 11.19
N GLU A 599 23.50 -13.02 9.86
CA GLU A 599 22.32 -12.59 9.12
C GLU A 599 21.92 -13.67 8.11
N LYS A 600 20.63 -13.97 8.00
CA LYS A 600 20.05 -14.82 6.96
C LYS A 600 18.96 -14.04 6.22
N VAL A 601 19.13 -13.87 4.91
CA VAL A 601 18.17 -13.19 4.04
C VAL A 601 17.28 -14.22 3.35
N TYR A 602 15.97 -14.06 3.47
CA TYR A 602 14.93 -14.86 2.82
C TYR A 602 14.05 -13.96 1.95
N ALA A 603 13.35 -14.56 0.98
CA ALA A 603 12.54 -13.85 -0.01
C ALA A 603 11.45 -12.93 0.57
N ASN A 604 11.05 -13.13 1.83
CA ASN A 604 10.02 -12.32 2.49
C ASN A 604 10.45 -11.71 3.83
N TYR A 605 11.63 -12.08 4.34
CA TYR A 605 12.10 -11.66 5.66
C TYR A 605 13.61 -11.83 5.84
N VAL A 606 14.18 -11.13 6.81
CA VAL A 606 15.59 -11.27 7.24
C VAL A 606 15.63 -11.68 8.70
N ILE A 607 16.56 -12.55 9.09
CA ILE A 607 16.81 -12.94 10.49
C ILE A 607 18.22 -12.52 10.88
N ARG A 608 18.36 -11.79 11.99
CA ARG A 608 19.66 -11.35 12.55
C ARG A 608 19.86 -11.88 13.95
N LYS A 609 21.08 -12.28 14.27
CA LYS A 609 21.51 -12.77 15.58
C LYS A 609 22.45 -11.74 16.21
N ILE A 610 21.89 -10.91 17.07
CA ILE A 610 22.59 -9.75 17.63
C ILE A 610 23.12 -10.11 19.01
N LYS A 611 24.44 -10.03 19.21
CA LYS A 611 25.05 -10.03 20.53
C LYS A 611 24.80 -8.67 21.18
N VAL A 612 24.20 -8.67 22.36
CA VAL A 612 23.91 -7.49 23.17
C VAL A 612 24.77 -7.57 24.43
N SER A 613 25.60 -6.56 24.68
CA SER A 613 26.57 -6.55 25.80
C SER A 613 26.40 -5.28 26.64
N ASN A 614 26.18 -5.41 27.94
CA ASN A 614 25.99 -4.27 28.84
C ASN A 614 27.29 -3.94 29.58
N LYS A 615 27.84 -2.74 29.32
CA LYS A 615 29.11 -2.25 29.88
C LYS A 615 29.10 -2.11 31.40
N LYS A 616 27.97 -1.72 32.00
CA LYS A 616 27.85 -1.55 33.46
C LYS A 616 27.80 -2.89 34.21
N LEU A 617 27.19 -3.91 33.59
CA LEU A 617 26.99 -5.22 34.21
C LEU A 617 28.09 -6.23 33.83
N ASN A 618 28.91 -5.93 32.82
CA ASN A 618 29.91 -6.84 32.22
C ASN A 618 29.32 -8.20 31.78
N THR A 619 28.07 -8.19 31.32
CA THR A 619 27.33 -9.37 30.86
C THR A 619 26.90 -9.19 29.41
N SER A 620 26.87 -10.28 28.64
CA SER A 620 26.33 -10.29 27.27
C SER A 620 25.36 -11.45 27.06
N ARG A 621 24.41 -11.25 26.14
CA ARG A 621 23.43 -12.26 25.69
C ARG A 621 23.15 -12.11 24.20
N THR A 622 22.37 -13.03 23.64
CA THR A 622 21.97 -12.98 22.22
C THR A 622 20.47 -12.73 22.09
N THR A 623 20.11 -11.81 21.19
CA THR A 623 18.73 -11.50 20.82
C THR A 623 18.55 -11.75 19.32
N LEU A 624 17.45 -12.41 18.93
CA LEU A 624 17.11 -12.68 17.53
C LEU A 624 16.14 -11.61 17.02
N GLN A 625 16.48 -10.94 15.92
CA GLN A 625 15.59 -10.03 15.20
C GLN A 625 15.07 -10.72 13.94
N TYR A 626 13.76 -10.63 13.70
CA TYR A 626 13.07 -11.17 12.54
C TYR A 626 12.36 -10.01 11.83
N GLN A 627 12.87 -9.59 10.67
CA GLN A 627 12.33 -8.47 9.89
C GLN A 627 11.55 -8.98 8.69
N TYR A 628 10.22 -8.85 8.69
CA TYR A 628 9.38 -9.12 7.53
C TYR A 628 9.45 -7.95 6.54
N THR A 629 10.11 -8.17 5.40
CA THR A 629 10.38 -7.16 4.37
C THR A 629 9.31 -7.12 3.29
N ALA A 630 8.55 -8.20 3.12
CA ALA A 630 7.51 -8.34 2.08
C ALA A 630 6.12 -7.84 2.50
N TRP A 631 6.01 -6.87 3.41
CA TRP A 631 4.73 -6.20 3.66
C TRP A 631 4.59 -5.04 2.68
N PRO A 632 3.56 -5.02 1.81
CA PRO A 632 3.44 -3.95 0.81
C PRO A 632 3.08 -2.59 1.45
N ASP A 633 3.50 -1.52 0.81
CA ASP A 633 3.17 -0.13 1.14
C ASP A 633 1.64 0.11 1.14
N HIS A 634 0.91 -0.65 0.32
CA HIS A 634 -0.55 -0.67 0.25
C HIS A 634 -1.10 -2.10 0.38
N GLY A 635 -2.07 -2.30 1.28
CA GLY A 635 -2.69 -3.61 1.53
C GLY A 635 -1.91 -4.49 2.52
N THR A 636 -1.95 -5.80 2.29
CA THR A 636 -1.46 -6.83 3.24
C THR A 636 -0.68 -7.95 2.53
N PRO A 637 0.16 -8.72 3.26
CA PRO A 637 0.96 -9.78 2.69
C PRO A 637 0.10 -10.97 2.26
N ASP A 638 0.70 -11.91 1.52
CA ASP A 638 0.05 -13.19 1.32
C ASP A 638 -0.06 -13.98 2.65
N PRO A 639 -1.25 -14.52 3.01
CA PRO A 639 -1.46 -15.21 4.28
C PRO A 639 -0.52 -16.39 4.53
N ILE A 640 -0.10 -17.11 3.48
CA ILE A 640 0.83 -18.25 3.62
C ILE A 640 2.28 -17.76 3.78
N CYS A 641 2.67 -16.66 3.13
CA CYS A 641 3.98 -16.04 3.38
C CYS A 641 4.09 -15.51 4.83
N LEU A 642 3.03 -14.88 5.34
CA LEU A 642 2.97 -14.40 6.72
C LEU A 642 2.95 -15.56 7.74
N LEU A 643 2.28 -16.67 7.40
CA LEU A 643 2.30 -17.90 8.19
C LEU A 643 3.69 -18.54 8.26
N LEU A 644 4.43 -18.66 7.15
CA LEU A 644 5.78 -19.25 7.21
C LEU A 644 6.74 -18.38 8.05
N PHE A 645 6.61 -17.05 7.98
CA PHE A 645 7.35 -16.15 8.87
C PHE A 645 6.96 -16.33 10.34
N HIS A 646 5.66 -16.34 10.66
CA HIS A 646 5.14 -16.57 12.01
C HIS A 646 5.63 -17.91 12.60
N ASN A 647 5.61 -18.98 11.79
CA ASN A 647 6.13 -20.27 12.19
C ASN A 647 7.65 -20.22 12.44
N HIS A 648 8.42 -19.47 11.64
CA HIS A 648 9.86 -19.29 11.87
C HIS A 648 10.13 -18.59 13.22
N VAL A 649 9.43 -17.50 13.54
CA VAL A 649 9.59 -16.80 14.84
C VAL A 649 9.22 -17.73 16.01
N THR A 650 8.08 -18.43 15.94
CA THR A 650 7.59 -19.26 17.05
C THR A 650 8.42 -20.52 17.27
N ARG A 651 8.81 -21.24 16.21
CA ARG A 651 9.58 -22.50 16.33
C ARG A 651 11.01 -22.29 16.83
N THR A 652 11.60 -21.12 16.56
CA THR A 652 12.98 -20.76 16.99
C THR A 652 13.01 -20.01 18.33
N ASN A 653 11.87 -19.86 19.01
CA ASN A 653 11.81 -19.27 20.34
C ASN A 653 12.52 -20.15 21.38
N GLN A 654 13.22 -19.51 22.32
CA GLN A 654 13.98 -20.17 23.37
C GLN A 654 13.02 -20.77 24.42
N LYS A 655 12.80 -22.10 24.35
CA LYS A 655 11.92 -22.83 25.28
C LYS A 655 12.31 -22.55 26.75
N GLY A 656 11.36 -22.01 27.52
CA GLY A 656 11.55 -21.64 28.92
C GLY A 656 11.98 -20.18 29.18
N HIS A 657 12.31 -19.42 28.13
CA HIS A 657 12.58 -17.99 28.26
C HIS A 657 11.33 -17.21 28.72
N ARG A 658 11.50 -16.25 29.64
CA ARG A 658 10.37 -15.59 30.34
C ARG A 658 10.03 -14.17 29.87
N GLY A 659 10.95 -13.46 29.21
CA GLY A 659 10.71 -12.09 28.73
C GLY A 659 9.58 -12.00 27.68
N PRO A 660 9.18 -10.78 27.30
CA PRO A 660 8.20 -10.55 26.24
C PRO A 660 8.85 -10.64 24.85
N ILE A 661 8.01 -10.84 23.83
CA ILE A 661 8.40 -10.64 22.42
C ILE A 661 8.19 -9.17 22.07
N LEU A 662 9.23 -8.47 21.63
CA LEU A 662 9.10 -7.11 21.13
C LEU A 662 8.57 -7.14 19.69
N VAL A 663 7.48 -6.44 19.39
CA VAL A 663 6.89 -6.36 18.05
C VAL A 663 6.74 -4.88 17.67
N HIS A 664 7.25 -4.49 16.50
CA HIS A 664 7.10 -3.13 16.00
C HIS A 664 6.95 -3.05 14.47
N CYS A 665 6.41 -1.92 14.01
CA CYS A 665 6.45 -1.50 12.61
C CYS A 665 6.96 -0.04 12.59
N SER A 666 6.27 0.88 11.92
CA SER A 666 6.47 2.33 12.06
C SER A 666 5.81 2.87 13.33
N ALA A 667 4.47 2.88 13.40
CA ALA A 667 3.72 3.40 14.56
C ALA A 667 3.54 2.40 15.72
N GLY A 668 3.75 1.10 15.47
CA GLY A 668 3.57 0.07 16.49
C GLY A 668 2.12 -0.28 16.82
N ILE A 669 1.20 -0.11 15.86
CA ILE A 669 -0.24 -0.34 16.07
C ILE A 669 -0.90 -1.22 14.99
N GLY A 670 -0.78 -0.88 13.71
CA GLY A 670 -1.43 -1.62 12.62
C GLY A 670 -0.86 -3.02 12.37
N ARG A 671 0.22 -3.10 11.57
CA ARG A 671 0.94 -4.36 11.28
C ARG A 671 1.34 -5.10 12.56
N THR A 672 1.79 -4.37 13.58
CA THR A 672 2.10 -4.88 14.94
C THR A 672 0.92 -5.58 15.61
N GLY A 673 -0.25 -4.94 15.67
CA GLY A 673 -1.46 -5.58 16.21
C GLY A 673 -1.94 -6.76 15.36
N THR A 674 -1.75 -6.70 14.04
CA THR A 674 -2.07 -7.82 13.13
C THR A 674 -1.27 -9.06 13.48
N TYR A 675 0.04 -8.92 13.67
CA TYR A 675 0.92 -10.03 14.06
C TYR A 675 0.63 -10.56 15.47
N ILE A 676 0.45 -9.67 16.45
CA ILE A 676 0.13 -10.08 17.84
C ILE A 676 -1.22 -10.81 17.91
N ALA A 677 -2.22 -10.41 17.10
CA ALA A 677 -3.48 -11.13 16.99
C ALA A 677 -3.30 -12.54 16.38
N ILE A 678 -2.52 -12.66 15.31
CA ILE A 678 -2.24 -13.95 14.67
C ILE A 678 -1.51 -14.89 15.65
N ASP A 679 -0.50 -14.40 16.37
CA ASP A 679 0.29 -15.22 17.29
C ASP A 679 -0.54 -15.70 18.51
N ALA A 680 -1.18 -14.78 19.22
CA ALA A 680 -1.92 -15.12 20.44
C ALA A 680 -3.20 -15.93 20.16
N LEU A 681 -3.89 -15.67 19.05
CA LEU A 681 -5.04 -16.48 18.64
C LEU A 681 -4.59 -17.81 18.02
N GLY A 682 -3.42 -17.86 17.39
CA GLY A 682 -2.77 -19.10 16.96
C GLY A 682 -2.50 -20.05 18.12
N GLU A 683 -1.97 -19.53 19.24
CA GLU A 683 -1.82 -20.29 20.50
C GLU A 683 -3.17 -20.80 21.03
N ALA A 684 -4.24 -20.01 20.84
CA ALA A 684 -5.60 -20.40 21.22
C ALA A 684 -6.19 -21.50 20.32
N LEU A 685 -5.84 -21.57 19.03
CA LEU A 685 -6.30 -22.63 18.10
C LEU A 685 -5.87 -24.03 18.57
N GLU A 686 -4.67 -24.17 19.14
CA GLU A 686 -4.16 -25.45 19.65
C GLU A 686 -4.87 -25.90 20.93
N LYS A 687 -5.39 -24.95 21.72
CA LYS A 687 -5.87 -25.17 23.10
C LYS A 687 -7.39 -25.08 23.24
N ARG A 688 -8.10 -24.45 22.30
CA ARG A 688 -9.55 -24.24 22.33
C ARG A 688 -10.18 -24.49 20.96
N LYS A 689 -11.42 -24.99 20.96
CA LYS A 689 -12.26 -25.16 19.75
C LYS A 689 -12.88 -23.84 19.26
N LYS A 690 -12.67 -22.74 19.99
CA LYS A 690 -13.38 -21.47 19.85
C LYS A 690 -12.44 -20.29 20.08
N ILE A 691 -12.56 -19.27 19.23
CA ILE A 691 -11.80 -18.01 19.29
C ILE A 691 -12.71 -16.81 19.01
N ASN A 692 -12.31 -15.63 19.48
CA ASN A 692 -13.01 -14.37 19.17
C ASN A 692 -11.99 -13.30 18.75
N ILE A 693 -11.93 -13.02 17.45
CA ILE A 693 -10.94 -12.10 16.86
C ILE A 693 -11.28 -10.65 17.21
N ALA A 694 -12.57 -10.28 17.19
CA ALA A 694 -13.01 -8.93 17.56
C ALA A 694 -12.69 -8.60 19.02
N GLU A 695 -13.01 -9.51 19.95
CA GLU A 695 -12.79 -9.29 21.39
C GLU A 695 -11.30 -9.26 21.74
N TYR A 696 -10.45 -10.06 21.07
CA TYR A 696 -9.00 -9.96 21.29
C TYR A 696 -8.42 -8.64 20.76
N VAL A 697 -8.93 -8.11 19.63
CA VAL A 697 -8.53 -6.77 19.16
C VAL A 697 -9.07 -5.66 20.08
N LYS A 698 -10.29 -5.80 20.64
CA LYS A 698 -10.84 -4.92 21.70
C LYS A 698 -9.90 -4.87 22.91
N LYS A 699 -9.46 -6.04 23.42
CA LYS A 699 -8.47 -6.16 24.51
C LYS A 699 -7.14 -5.48 24.16
N MET A 700 -6.55 -5.76 22.98
CA MET A 700 -5.31 -5.09 22.57
C MET A 700 -5.48 -3.56 22.50
N ARG A 701 -6.66 -3.07 22.07
CA ARG A 701 -7.02 -1.64 22.05
C ARG A 701 -7.27 -1.03 23.43
N GLU A 702 -7.24 -1.83 24.50
CA GLU A 702 -7.22 -1.34 25.87
C GLU A 702 -5.78 -1.14 26.35
N ASN A 703 -4.87 -2.04 26.01
CA ASN A 703 -3.44 -1.86 26.31
C ASN A 703 -2.76 -0.78 25.45
N ARG A 704 -3.12 -0.61 24.15
CA ARG A 704 -2.53 0.42 23.26
C ARG A 704 -3.54 0.87 22.20
N MET A 705 -3.62 2.18 21.93
CA MET A 705 -4.56 2.73 20.94
C MET A 705 -4.42 2.10 19.55
N ASN A 706 -5.54 2.00 18.82
CA ASN A 706 -5.60 1.72 17.38
C ASN A 706 -4.87 0.44 16.90
N MET A 707 -4.68 -0.53 17.79
CA MET A 707 -4.14 -1.85 17.45
C MET A 707 -5.01 -2.53 16.40
N VAL A 708 -4.37 -3.01 15.32
CA VAL A 708 -5.00 -3.35 14.01
C VAL A 708 -5.70 -2.13 13.41
N GLN A 709 -5.10 -1.50 12.40
CA GLN A 709 -5.42 -0.13 11.99
C GLN A 709 -6.34 -0.05 10.75
N THR A 710 -6.50 -1.13 9.99
CA THR A 710 -7.36 -1.17 8.80
C THR A 710 -8.18 -2.46 8.71
N TYR A 711 -9.27 -2.47 7.94
CA TYR A 711 -10.10 -3.66 7.77
C TYR A 711 -9.38 -4.79 6.99
N GLU A 712 -8.45 -4.47 6.08
CA GLU A 712 -7.63 -5.46 5.38
C GLU A 712 -6.65 -6.14 6.34
N GLN A 713 -6.06 -5.38 7.26
CA GLN A 713 -5.26 -5.92 8.37
C GLN A 713 -6.11 -6.85 9.25
N TYR A 714 -7.33 -6.43 9.59
CA TYR A 714 -8.27 -7.24 10.37
C TYR A 714 -8.66 -8.54 9.63
N LYS A 715 -9.06 -8.47 8.36
CA LYS A 715 -9.36 -9.62 7.50
C LYS A 715 -8.15 -10.56 7.35
N THR A 716 -6.92 -10.03 7.31
CA THR A 716 -5.69 -10.84 7.22
C THR A 716 -5.50 -11.74 8.45
N ILE A 717 -5.97 -11.33 9.64
CA ILE A 717 -5.97 -12.20 10.84
C ILE A 717 -6.81 -13.46 10.58
N PHE A 718 -8.04 -13.30 10.07
CA PHE A 718 -8.91 -14.43 9.71
C PHE A 718 -8.25 -15.33 8.66
N LEU A 719 -7.69 -14.73 7.60
CA LEU A 719 -7.06 -15.49 6.52
C LEU A 719 -5.85 -16.30 7.01
N THR A 720 -4.93 -15.71 7.76
CA THR A 720 -3.74 -16.43 8.26
C THR A 720 -4.12 -17.51 9.27
N LEU A 721 -5.05 -17.26 10.20
CA LEU A 721 -5.57 -18.28 11.11
C LEU A 721 -6.27 -19.42 10.36
N HIS A 722 -7.00 -19.15 9.28
CA HIS A 722 -7.61 -20.18 8.43
C HIS A 722 -6.55 -21.05 7.73
N GLU A 723 -5.48 -20.45 7.21
CA GLU A 723 -4.38 -21.20 6.59
C GLU A 723 -3.60 -22.06 7.60
N MET A 724 -3.52 -21.64 8.88
CA MET A 724 -3.01 -22.48 9.99
C MET A 724 -3.89 -23.71 10.22
N VAL A 725 -5.21 -23.53 10.34
CA VAL A 725 -6.18 -24.61 10.60
C VAL A 725 -6.20 -25.62 9.44
N LYS A 726 -6.20 -25.12 8.20
CA LYS A 726 -6.11 -25.93 6.97
C LYS A 726 -4.90 -26.85 6.99
N ALA A 727 -3.70 -26.29 7.17
CA ALA A 727 -2.49 -27.06 7.37
C ALA A 727 -1.46 -26.28 8.17
N PRO A 728 -1.14 -26.72 9.40
CA PRO A 728 0.00 -26.18 10.14
C PRO A 728 1.30 -26.56 9.41
N VAL A 729 2.26 -25.65 9.46
CA VAL A 729 3.61 -25.82 8.90
C VAL A 729 4.31 -26.97 9.64
N LYS A 730 5.03 -27.83 8.91
CA LYS A 730 5.65 -29.06 9.46
C LYS A 730 7.08 -29.20 8.95
N VAL A 731 7.94 -28.32 9.41
CA VAL A 731 9.38 -28.37 9.14
C VAL A 731 9.99 -29.63 9.77
N GLN A 732 10.78 -30.37 9.00
CA GLN A 732 11.42 -31.62 9.39
C GLN A 732 12.94 -31.46 9.31
N ASN A 733 13.69 -31.92 10.33
CA ASN A 733 15.15 -32.03 10.21
C ASN A 733 15.52 -33.15 9.22
N THR A 734 16.78 -33.18 8.78
CA THR A 734 17.29 -34.16 7.79
C THR A 734 16.96 -35.62 8.18
N SER A 735 17.15 -36.03 9.43
CA SER A 735 16.88 -37.40 9.90
C SER A 735 15.39 -37.76 9.91
N ASP A 736 14.52 -36.87 10.38
CA ASP A 736 13.07 -37.08 10.38
C ASP A 736 12.53 -37.19 8.95
N PHE A 737 13.06 -36.34 8.04
CA PHE A 737 12.74 -36.39 6.61
C PHE A 737 13.11 -37.72 5.97
N LEU A 738 14.32 -38.24 6.21
CA LEU A 738 14.73 -39.55 5.69
C LEU A 738 13.84 -40.68 6.25
N SER A 739 13.60 -40.71 7.57
CA SER A 739 12.79 -41.77 8.19
C SER A 739 11.36 -41.86 7.64
N LYS A 740 10.76 -40.73 7.26
CA LYS A 740 9.45 -40.65 6.57
C LYS A 740 9.48 -41.31 5.18
N LEU A 741 10.64 -41.35 4.53
CA LEU A 741 10.84 -41.88 3.18
C LEU A 741 11.35 -43.33 3.12
N ASP A 742 11.63 -43.96 4.26
CA ASP A 742 11.95 -45.40 4.32
C ASP A 742 10.72 -46.26 4.64
N ASN A 743 9.71 -45.68 5.28
CA ASN A 743 8.44 -46.34 5.62
C ASN A 743 7.45 -46.48 4.43
N GLN A 744 7.96 -46.71 3.20
CA GLN A 744 7.15 -46.69 1.97
C GLN A 744 6.38 -47.98 1.64
N HIS A 745 6.61 -49.10 2.34
CA HIS A 745 6.02 -50.41 2.00
C HIS A 745 4.53 -50.60 2.39
N ALA A 746 3.83 -49.55 2.85
CA ALA A 746 2.42 -49.61 3.25
C ALA A 746 1.45 -49.17 2.12
N LYS A 747 0.19 -49.66 2.17
CA LYS A 747 -0.83 -49.38 1.13
C LYS A 747 -1.31 -47.92 1.10
N SER A 748 -1.12 -47.15 2.17
CA SER A 748 -0.95 -45.70 2.09
C SER A 748 0.49 -45.37 2.50
N SER A 749 1.17 -44.54 1.70
CA SER A 749 2.44 -43.94 2.11
C SER A 749 2.18 -42.53 2.63
N PRO A 750 2.98 -42.00 3.58
CA PRO A 750 2.80 -40.65 4.11
C PRO A 750 2.79 -39.57 3.02
N ILE A 751 3.60 -39.74 1.96
CA ILE A 751 3.68 -38.87 0.79
C ILE A 751 2.33 -38.78 0.06
N ARG A 752 1.58 -39.89 -0.04
CA ARG A 752 0.28 -39.94 -0.74
C ARG A 752 -0.82 -39.21 0.05
N GLU A 753 -0.80 -39.34 1.37
CA GLU A 753 -1.75 -38.64 2.26
C GLU A 753 -1.48 -37.13 2.29
N GLU A 754 -0.20 -36.76 2.31
CA GLU A 754 0.30 -35.39 2.22
C GLU A 754 -0.04 -34.73 0.86
N PHE A 755 0.17 -35.45 -0.24
CA PHE A 755 -0.24 -35.03 -1.58
C PHE A 755 -1.76 -34.86 -1.73
N GLN A 756 -2.56 -35.80 -1.20
CA GLN A 756 -4.02 -35.65 -1.19
C GLN A 756 -4.45 -34.41 -0.39
N LYS A 757 -3.70 -34.05 0.66
CA LYS A 757 -3.93 -32.82 1.41
C LYS A 757 -3.56 -31.55 0.60
N LEU A 758 -2.50 -31.58 -0.22
CA LEU A 758 -2.19 -30.49 -1.15
C LEU A 758 -3.33 -30.27 -2.15
N LEU A 759 -3.82 -31.33 -2.80
CA LEU A 759 -4.95 -31.24 -3.74
C LEU A 759 -6.20 -30.62 -3.10
N ASN A 760 -6.50 -30.97 -1.85
CA ASN A 760 -7.64 -30.45 -1.10
C ASN A 760 -7.47 -28.99 -0.63
N LEU A 761 -6.25 -28.44 -0.67
CA LEU A 761 -5.93 -27.08 -0.24
C LEU A 761 -5.50 -26.15 -1.38
N ARG A 762 -5.33 -26.70 -2.59
CA ARG A 762 -5.01 -25.96 -3.81
C ARG A 762 -6.02 -24.83 -4.04
N PRO A 763 -5.59 -23.58 -4.27
CA PRO A 763 -6.50 -22.49 -4.56
C PRO A 763 -7.36 -22.74 -5.79
N CYS A 764 -8.64 -22.33 -5.71
CA CYS A 764 -9.54 -22.28 -6.85
C CYS A 764 -9.75 -20.81 -7.22
N TYR A 765 -9.29 -20.41 -8.41
CA TYR A 765 -9.51 -19.09 -8.97
C TYR A 765 -10.70 -19.11 -9.94
N THR A 766 -11.37 -17.96 -10.10
CA THR A 766 -12.45 -17.80 -11.09
C THR A 766 -11.92 -17.11 -12.34
N ASP A 767 -12.66 -17.12 -13.45
CA ASP A 767 -12.25 -16.42 -14.68
C ASP A 767 -12.07 -14.90 -14.50
N THR A 768 -12.62 -14.32 -13.42
CA THR A 768 -12.33 -12.93 -13.03
C THR A 768 -10.89 -12.69 -12.56
N ASN A 769 -10.11 -13.76 -12.32
CA ASN A 769 -8.69 -13.76 -11.98
C ASN A 769 -7.79 -14.15 -13.16
N TYR A 770 -8.36 -14.39 -14.34
CA TYR A 770 -7.68 -14.78 -15.59
C TYR A 770 -8.08 -13.87 -16.76
N LYS A 771 -8.40 -12.59 -16.46
CA LYS A 771 -8.91 -11.63 -17.45
C LYS A 771 -7.89 -11.35 -18.54
N MET A 772 -6.61 -11.21 -18.19
CA MET A 772 -5.55 -10.93 -19.16
C MET A 772 -5.37 -12.11 -20.13
N ALA A 773 -5.35 -13.34 -19.61
CA ALA A 773 -5.26 -14.56 -20.41
C ALA A 773 -6.46 -14.66 -21.37
N SER A 774 -7.67 -14.47 -20.84
CA SER A 774 -8.91 -14.54 -21.62
C SER A 774 -8.99 -13.46 -22.71
N GLN A 775 -8.54 -12.24 -22.43
CA GLN A 775 -8.51 -11.13 -23.40
C GLN A 775 -7.47 -11.34 -24.53
N ASN A 776 -6.40 -12.11 -24.28
CA ASN A 776 -5.36 -12.41 -25.26
C ASN A 776 -5.58 -13.76 -25.98
N GLY A 777 -6.75 -14.38 -25.84
CA GLY A 777 -7.12 -15.63 -26.52
C GLY A 777 -6.58 -16.91 -25.86
N ASP A 778 -5.93 -16.80 -24.71
CA ASP A 778 -5.38 -17.93 -23.93
C ASP A 778 -6.47 -18.62 -23.09
N VAL A 779 -7.54 -19.03 -23.79
CA VAL A 779 -8.76 -19.66 -23.25
C VAL A 779 -8.71 -21.18 -23.43
N SER A 780 -7.92 -21.68 -24.38
CA SER A 780 -7.75 -23.11 -24.66
C SER A 780 -6.69 -23.79 -23.79
N SER A 781 -5.82 -23.04 -23.11
CA SER A 781 -4.85 -23.61 -22.17
C SER A 781 -5.53 -23.99 -20.85
N THR A 782 -5.26 -25.20 -20.37
CA THR A 782 -5.60 -25.62 -19.00
C THR A 782 -4.67 -25.01 -17.95
N VAL A 783 -3.53 -24.44 -18.37
CA VAL A 783 -2.56 -23.75 -17.51
C VAL A 783 -2.60 -22.25 -17.86
N ARG A 784 -3.34 -21.46 -17.07
CA ARG A 784 -3.47 -20.01 -17.26
C ARG A 784 -2.73 -19.25 -16.15
N PRO A 785 -2.10 -18.10 -16.43
CA PRO A 785 -1.42 -17.32 -15.41
C PRO A 785 -2.45 -16.47 -14.66
N VAL A 786 -2.44 -16.52 -13.33
CA VAL A 786 -3.34 -15.70 -12.50
C VAL A 786 -2.93 -14.22 -12.61
N ASP A 787 -3.88 -13.32 -12.90
CA ASP A 787 -3.63 -11.91 -13.24
C ASP A 787 -2.71 -11.17 -12.24
N ARG A 788 -2.74 -11.57 -10.96
CA ARG A 788 -1.92 -11.02 -9.85
C ARG A 788 -0.40 -11.28 -10.02
N TYR A 789 0.01 -12.28 -10.78
CA TYR A 789 1.40 -12.75 -10.89
C TYR A 789 1.95 -12.73 -12.33
N ILE A 790 1.18 -12.23 -13.30
CA ILE A 790 1.55 -12.13 -14.72
C ILE A 790 2.81 -11.28 -14.92
N ILE A 791 3.67 -11.74 -15.82
CA ILE A 791 4.78 -10.98 -16.39
C ILE A 791 4.31 -10.27 -17.65
N PHE A 792 4.65 -8.98 -17.78
CA PHE A 792 4.37 -8.17 -18.97
C PHE A 792 5.63 -7.94 -19.81
N LEU A 793 5.48 -7.95 -21.13
CA LEU A 793 6.53 -7.67 -22.11
C LEU A 793 6.49 -6.20 -22.57
N THR A 794 7.63 -5.65 -22.97
CA THR A 794 7.72 -4.29 -23.52
C THR A 794 7.07 -4.24 -24.91
N SER A 795 6.44 -3.13 -25.29
CA SER A 795 5.86 -2.92 -26.63
C SER A 795 6.94 -2.67 -27.71
N SER A 796 8.15 -3.20 -27.53
CA SER A 796 9.33 -2.95 -28.35
C SER A 796 9.35 -3.69 -29.69
N VAL A 797 8.41 -4.61 -29.91
CA VAL A 797 8.20 -5.35 -31.17
C VAL A 797 6.85 -4.96 -31.78
N PRO A 798 6.82 -4.35 -32.98
CA PRO A 798 5.57 -3.92 -33.61
C PRO A 798 4.56 -5.05 -33.80
N LYS A 799 3.27 -4.73 -33.65
CA LYS A 799 2.13 -5.65 -33.82
C LYS A 799 2.11 -6.84 -32.84
N ARG A 800 2.86 -6.78 -31.74
CA ARG A 800 2.77 -7.71 -30.60
C ARG A 800 2.22 -7.01 -29.36
N GLY A 801 1.41 -7.73 -28.59
CA GLY A 801 0.91 -7.27 -27.28
C GLY A 801 1.96 -7.38 -26.17
N ASN A 802 1.58 -6.98 -24.97
CA ASN A 802 2.38 -7.07 -23.74
C ASN A 802 2.13 -8.36 -22.92
N TYR A 803 1.19 -9.22 -23.33
CA TYR A 803 0.87 -10.48 -22.65
C TYR A 803 1.82 -11.62 -23.06
N ILE A 804 2.10 -12.50 -22.10
CA ILE A 804 2.70 -13.82 -22.27
C ILE A 804 2.23 -14.73 -21.12
N ASN A 805 2.16 -16.05 -21.32
CA ASN A 805 1.79 -17.01 -20.27
C ASN A 805 2.96 -17.31 -19.31
N ALA A 806 3.55 -16.25 -18.75
CA ALA A 806 4.66 -16.30 -17.82
C ALA A 806 4.31 -15.65 -16.47
N ILE A 807 4.79 -16.24 -15.38
CA ILE A 807 4.68 -15.68 -14.03
C ILE A 807 6.02 -15.72 -13.29
N PHE A 808 6.19 -14.83 -12.31
CA PHE A 808 7.31 -14.92 -11.37
C PHE A 808 7.02 -15.94 -10.26
N LEU A 809 8.01 -16.78 -9.92
CA LEU A 809 8.03 -17.56 -8.67
C LEU A 809 9.21 -17.16 -7.79
N PRO A 810 9.03 -17.19 -6.45
CA PRO A 810 10.10 -16.94 -5.50
C PRO A 810 11.00 -18.18 -5.33
N SER A 811 12.26 -17.92 -4.99
CA SER A 811 13.09 -18.90 -4.29
C SER A 811 12.90 -18.79 -2.76
N LEU A 812 13.71 -19.49 -1.97
CA LEU A 812 13.76 -19.24 -0.52
C LEU A 812 14.39 -17.87 -0.21
N THR A 813 15.26 -17.32 -1.07
CA THR A 813 16.05 -16.09 -0.81
C THR A 813 15.58 -14.85 -1.57
N SER A 814 14.95 -14.97 -2.75
CA SER A 814 14.48 -13.83 -3.55
C SER A 814 13.08 -14.05 -4.14
N GLN A 815 12.31 -12.97 -4.28
CA GLN A 815 10.92 -13.01 -4.77
C GLN A 815 10.76 -13.27 -6.27
N LYS A 816 11.83 -13.09 -7.06
CA LYS A 816 11.80 -13.12 -8.52
C LYS A 816 12.82 -14.09 -9.15
N THR A 817 13.28 -15.09 -8.40
CA THR A 817 14.33 -16.01 -8.86
C THR A 817 13.94 -16.82 -10.09
N PHE A 818 12.65 -17.13 -10.29
CA PHE A 818 12.22 -17.88 -11.48
C PHE A 818 11.16 -17.12 -12.28
N ILE A 819 11.28 -17.23 -13.60
CA ILE A 819 10.22 -16.95 -14.58
C ILE A 819 9.76 -18.31 -15.09
N ILE A 820 8.47 -18.64 -15.01
CA ILE A 820 7.95 -19.92 -15.53
C ILE A 820 6.96 -19.74 -16.67
N THR A 821 7.25 -20.35 -17.82
CA THR A 821 6.49 -20.22 -19.07
C THR A 821 6.36 -21.57 -19.77
N CYS A 822 5.38 -21.72 -20.65
CA CYS A 822 5.36 -22.83 -21.60
C CYS A 822 6.37 -22.61 -22.74
N HIS A 823 6.73 -23.68 -23.45
CA HIS A 823 7.40 -23.56 -24.75
C HIS A 823 6.57 -22.71 -25.72
N PRO A 824 7.20 -21.93 -26.62
CA PRO A 824 6.48 -21.04 -27.50
C PRO A 824 5.65 -21.83 -28.52
N THR A 825 4.40 -21.40 -28.71
CA THR A 825 3.53 -21.90 -29.79
C THR A 825 3.99 -21.38 -31.16
N GLN A 826 3.39 -21.90 -32.23
CA GLN A 826 3.76 -21.57 -33.62
C GLN A 826 3.80 -20.05 -33.86
N GLY A 827 4.97 -19.51 -34.19
CA GLY A 827 5.13 -18.06 -34.42
C GLY A 827 5.12 -17.17 -33.17
N HIS A 828 5.11 -17.72 -31.96
CA HIS A 828 5.22 -16.98 -30.69
C HIS A 828 6.63 -16.98 -30.09
N SER A 829 7.61 -17.59 -30.75
CA SER A 829 8.99 -17.64 -30.26
C SER A 829 9.65 -16.26 -30.09
N VAL A 830 9.16 -15.22 -30.80
CA VAL A 830 9.56 -13.82 -30.58
C VAL A 830 9.20 -13.33 -29.18
N ASP A 831 8.11 -13.82 -28.60
CA ASP A 831 7.63 -13.41 -27.28
C ASP A 831 8.45 -14.06 -26.15
N LEU A 832 9.00 -15.26 -26.38
CA LEU A 832 10.02 -15.84 -25.51
C LEU A 832 11.35 -15.06 -25.58
N LEU A 833 11.83 -14.70 -26.77
CA LEU A 833 13.07 -13.91 -26.89
C LEU A 833 12.92 -12.51 -26.26
N ARG A 834 11.73 -11.90 -26.35
CA ARG A 834 11.36 -10.68 -25.61
C ARG A 834 11.41 -10.90 -24.11
N LEU A 835 10.80 -11.98 -23.59
CA LEU A 835 10.79 -12.31 -22.15
C LEU A 835 12.20 -12.37 -21.55
N LEU A 836 13.16 -12.97 -22.27
CA LEU A 836 14.54 -13.07 -21.81
C LEU A 836 15.24 -11.71 -21.72
N ILE A 837 14.99 -10.81 -22.68
CA ILE A 837 15.62 -9.48 -22.74
C ILE A 837 14.90 -8.49 -21.80
N ASP A 838 13.56 -8.45 -21.82
CA ASP A 838 12.73 -7.51 -21.05
C ASP A 838 12.85 -7.72 -19.52
N HIS A 839 13.27 -8.90 -19.07
CA HIS A 839 13.44 -9.26 -17.65
C HIS A 839 14.85 -9.78 -17.33
N GLU A 840 15.83 -9.46 -18.18
CA GLU A 840 17.28 -9.70 -17.97
C GLU A 840 17.66 -11.17 -17.66
N SER A 841 16.84 -12.13 -18.11
CA SER A 841 17.04 -13.57 -17.89
C SER A 841 18.13 -14.14 -18.82
N ASN A 842 19.32 -14.37 -18.25
CA ASN A 842 20.48 -14.95 -18.95
C ASN A 842 20.56 -16.49 -18.86
N LEU A 843 19.76 -17.15 -18.02
CA LEU A 843 19.72 -18.61 -17.87
C LEU A 843 18.33 -19.15 -18.21
N VAL A 844 18.28 -20.16 -19.09
CA VAL A 844 17.06 -20.87 -19.47
C VAL A 844 17.20 -22.36 -19.15
N ILE A 845 16.25 -22.91 -18.39
CA ILE A 845 16.17 -24.33 -18.06
C ILE A 845 15.00 -24.94 -18.83
N SER A 846 15.28 -25.76 -19.85
CA SER A 846 14.27 -26.56 -20.55
C SER A 846 14.06 -27.88 -19.83
N MET A 847 12.82 -28.18 -19.42
CA MET A 847 12.49 -29.43 -18.72
C MET A 847 12.36 -30.64 -19.68
N GLU A 848 12.38 -30.42 -20.99
CA GLU A 848 12.44 -31.45 -22.02
C GLU A 848 13.58 -31.18 -23.02
N PRO A 849 14.08 -32.20 -23.74
CA PRO A 849 15.05 -31.99 -24.82
C PRO A 849 14.42 -31.15 -25.94
N LEU A 850 15.09 -30.07 -26.36
CA LEU A 850 14.59 -29.11 -27.36
C LEU A 850 14.40 -29.77 -28.73
N ASN A 851 15.14 -30.83 -29.02
CA ASN A 851 14.94 -31.67 -30.22
C ASN A 851 13.54 -32.31 -30.28
N ASN A 852 12.90 -32.55 -29.12
CA ASN A 852 11.56 -33.12 -28.98
C ASN A 852 10.44 -32.04 -28.96
N ILE A 853 10.82 -30.77 -29.07
CA ILE A 853 9.91 -29.61 -29.11
C ILE A 853 9.96 -29.02 -30.52
N GLU A 854 8.94 -29.29 -31.34
CA GLU A 854 8.98 -28.89 -32.77
C GLU A 854 9.15 -27.38 -32.98
N THR A 855 8.59 -26.55 -32.10
CA THR A 855 8.70 -25.09 -32.16
C THR A 855 10.07 -24.54 -31.76
N SER A 856 10.94 -25.33 -31.13
CA SER A 856 12.33 -24.92 -30.81
C SER A 856 13.09 -24.52 -32.07
N LYS A 857 12.91 -25.27 -33.16
CA LYS A 857 13.53 -25.10 -34.49
C LYS A 857 13.23 -23.75 -35.16
N GLN A 858 12.31 -22.96 -34.61
CA GLN A 858 12.01 -21.60 -35.08
C GLN A 858 13.00 -20.57 -34.52
N TRP A 859 13.53 -20.80 -33.31
CA TRP A 859 14.31 -19.80 -32.55
C TRP A 859 15.65 -20.32 -32.02
N PHE A 860 15.78 -21.62 -31.77
CA PHE A 860 17.02 -22.23 -31.33
C PHE A 860 17.97 -22.43 -32.55
N PRO A 861 19.21 -21.92 -32.49
CA PRO A 861 20.18 -21.99 -33.58
C PRO A 861 20.91 -23.33 -33.62
N ASP A 862 21.16 -23.85 -34.83
CA ASP A 862 22.04 -25.01 -35.02
C ASP A 862 23.49 -24.53 -35.12
N SER A 863 24.45 -25.42 -34.86
CA SER A 863 25.90 -25.15 -34.91
C SER A 863 26.44 -24.57 -36.22
N CYS A 864 25.70 -24.70 -37.33
CA CYS A 864 26.05 -24.12 -38.63
C CYS A 864 25.01 -23.11 -39.16
N LYS A 865 23.90 -22.84 -38.44
CA LYS A 865 22.76 -22.06 -38.97
C LYS A 865 22.09 -21.17 -37.90
N PRO A 866 22.28 -19.84 -37.95
CA PRO A 866 21.51 -18.92 -37.11
C PRO A 866 20.04 -18.89 -37.53
N ARG A 867 19.12 -18.65 -36.59
CA ARG A 867 17.69 -18.44 -36.88
C ARG A 867 17.36 -16.95 -36.90
N THR A 868 16.28 -16.58 -37.59
CA THR A 868 15.79 -15.20 -37.68
C THR A 868 14.35 -15.16 -37.18
N VAL A 869 14.14 -14.50 -36.04
CA VAL A 869 12.86 -14.38 -35.33
C VAL A 869 12.58 -12.88 -35.16
N GLN A 870 12.14 -12.26 -36.26
CA GLN A 870 12.06 -10.80 -36.42
C GLN A 870 11.45 -10.09 -35.18
N PRO A 871 12.12 -9.08 -34.59
CA PRO A 871 13.31 -8.38 -35.10
C PRO A 871 14.66 -9.04 -34.80
N TYR A 872 14.69 -10.18 -34.10
CA TYR A 872 15.91 -10.80 -33.60
C TYR A 872 16.53 -11.81 -34.56
N LYS A 873 17.82 -12.10 -34.35
CA LYS A 873 18.57 -13.18 -34.98
C LYS A 873 19.34 -13.95 -33.90
N THR A 874 19.12 -15.26 -33.81
CA THR A 874 19.79 -16.10 -32.81
C THR A 874 20.97 -16.85 -33.41
N ARG A 875 22.05 -17.02 -32.65
CA ARG A 875 23.28 -17.69 -33.09
C ARG A 875 23.84 -18.58 -31.97
N LEU A 876 24.31 -19.78 -32.28
CA LEU A 876 24.99 -20.63 -31.29
C LEU A 876 26.43 -20.13 -31.10
N LEU A 877 26.85 -19.93 -29.84
CA LEU A 877 28.20 -19.49 -29.49
C LEU A 877 29.08 -20.66 -29.03
N THR A 878 28.58 -21.45 -28.09
CA THR A 878 29.24 -22.65 -27.54
C THR A 878 28.21 -23.68 -27.14
N GLU A 879 28.59 -24.95 -27.15
CA GLU A 879 27.78 -26.06 -26.67
C GLU A 879 28.67 -27.07 -25.93
N ARG A 880 28.20 -27.56 -24.79
CA ARG A 880 28.80 -28.66 -24.02
C ARG A 880 27.74 -29.69 -23.66
N SER A 881 28.15 -30.93 -23.45
CA SER A 881 27.25 -32.04 -23.12
C SER A 881 27.96 -33.01 -22.18
N ASP A 882 27.80 -32.74 -20.89
CA ASP A 882 28.33 -33.54 -19.78
C ASP A 882 27.17 -34.39 -19.21
N ASP A 883 26.89 -34.36 -17.90
CA ASP A 883 25.63 -34.94 -17.33
C ASP A 883 24.36 -34.26 -17.87
N ILE A 884 24.51 -33.03 -18.37
CA ILE A 884 23.47 -32.13 -18.90
C ILE A 884 23.98 -31.53 -20.22
N LYS A 885 23.07 -31.23 -21.16
CA LYS A 885 23.42 -30.50 -22.38
C LYS A 885 23.19 -29.01 -22.15
N CYS A 886 24.16 -28.19 -22.55
CA CYS A 886 24.17 -26.77 -22.27
C CYS A 886 24.73 -25.96 -23.45
N SER A 887 23.93 -25.03 -23.96
CA SER A 887 24.13 -24.32 -25.22
C SER A 887 24.03 -22.81 -24.99
N LYS A 888 25.11 -22.05 -25.19
CA LYS A 888 25.08 -20.57 -25.13
C LYS A 888 24.69 -20.01 -26.48
N ILE A 889 23.67 -19.15 -26.49
CA ILE A 889 23.20 -18.45 -27.69
C ILE A 889 23.35 -16.93 -27.56
N GLU A 890 23.63 -16.27 -28.68
CA GLU A 890 23.49 -14.82 -28.87
C GLU A 890 22.09 -14.54 -29.44
N ILE A 891 21.40 -13.52 -28.92
CA ILE A 891 20.14 -12.97 -29.41
C ILE A 891 20.43 -11.53 -29.88
N ASP A 892 20.72 -11.39 -31.16
CA ASP A 892 21.14 -10.16 -31.83
C ASP A 892 19.93 -9.40 -32.41
N ARG A 893 19.91 -8.07 -32.29
CA ARG A 893 18.84 -7.18 -32.85
C ARG A 893 19.32 -6.34 -34.05
N GLY A 894 20.56 -6.50 -34.50
CA GLY A 894 21.13 -5.79 -35.64
C GLY A 894 21.50 -4.32 -35.38
N ALA A 895 21.65 -3.94 -34.10
CA ALA A 895 22.11 -2.61 -33.68
C ALA A 895 23.62 -2.62 -33.37
N SER A 896 24.21 -1.44 -33.14
CA SER A 896 25.63 -1.27 -32.80
C SER A 896 25.98 -1.55 -31.33
N GLU A 897 25.06 -2.12 -30.57
CA GLU A 897 25.24 -2.62 -29.20
C GLU A 897 25.13 -4.15 -29.21
N GLY A 898 25.89 -4.84 -28.36
CA GLY A 898 26.07 -6.30 -28.43
C GLY A 898 24.78 -7.10 -28.22
N GLY A 899 24.70 -8.29 -28.82
CA GLY A 899 23.57 -9.20 -28.66
C GLY A 899 23.42 -9.73 -27.23
N TRP A 900 22.18 -9.97 -26.80
CA TRP A 900 21.90 -10.55 -25.48
C TRP A 900 22.34 -12.01 -25.45
N VAL A 901 23.11 -12.43 -24.45
CA VAL A 901 23.59 -13.81 -24.34
C VAL A 901 22.75 -14.59 -23.34
N ALA A 902 22.22 -15.73 -23.77
CA ALA A 902 21.47 -16.66 -22.93
C ALA A 902 22.14 -18.04 -22.94
N GLU A 903 22.32 -18.64 -21.75
CA GLU A 903 22.76 -20.02 -21.56
C GLU A 903 21.53 -20.92 -21.38
N ILE A 904 21.39 -21.93 -22.24
CA ILE A 904 20.21 -22.80 -22.30
C ILE A 904 20.61 -24.22 -21.90
N VAL A 905 19.97 -24.75 -20.87
CA VAL A 905 20.18 -26.11 -20.34
C VAL A 905 19.02 -27.01 -20.74
N GLU A 906 19.33 -28.21 -21.24
CA GLU A 906 18.35 -29.23 -21.61
C GLU A 906 18.82 -30.64 -21.16
N PRO A 907 17.90 -31.60 -20.92
CA PRO A 907 18.28 -32.92 -20.44
C PRO A 907 18.67 -33.82 -21.61
N LEU A 908 19.56 -34.79 -21.36
CA LEU A 908 20.02 -35.74 -22.38
C LEU A 908 18.91 -36.71 -22.85
N SER A 909 17.82 -36.81 -22.08
CA SER A 909 16.69 -37.71 -22.29
C SER A 909 15.44 -37.15 -21.60
N GLU A 910 14.25 -37.67 -21.91
CA GLU A 910 13.04 -37.24 -21.20
C GLU A 910 12.96 -37.78 -19.77
N PHE A 911 12.39 -36.99 -18.86
CA PHE A 911 12.15 -37.35 -17.47
C PHE A 911 10.96 -38.32 -17.31
N THR A 912 11.11 -39.55 -17.80
CA THR A 912 10.16 -40.64 -17.59
C THR A 912 10.38 -41.32 -16.24
N LYS A 913 9.35 -42.03 -15.73
CA LYS A 913 9.46 -42.81 -14.49
C LYS A 913 10.52 -43.90 -14.53
N ASP A 914 10.71 -44.47 -15.71
CA ASP A 914 11.57 -45.63 -15.94
C ASP A 914 13.02 -45.22 -16.26
N ASN A 915 13.32 -43.92 -16.24
CA ASN A 915 14.65 -43.36 -16.45
C ASN A 915 15.43 -43.23 -15.12
N PRO A 916 16.41 -44.11 -14.83
CA PRO A 916 17.16 -44.09 -13.58
C PRO A 916 18.09 -42.87 -13.44
N GLN A 917 18.35 -42.14 -14.54
CA GLN A 917 19.17 -40.94 -14.55
C GLN A 917 18.38 -39.66 -14.26
N ALA A 918 17.04 -39.67 -14.38
CA ALA A 918 16.19 -38.50 -14.21
C ALA A 918 16.44 -37.76 -12.89
N ILE A 919 16.56 -38.50 -11.79
CA ILE A 919 16.85 -37.94 -10.45
C ILE A 919 18.25 -37.30 -10.40
N SER A 920 19.26 -37.93 -11.02
CA SER A 920 20.61 -37.35 -11.10
C SER A 920 20.60 -36.03 -11.89
N GLN A 921 19.88 -36.00 -13.01
CA GLN A 921 19.81 -34.83 -13.89
C GLN A 921 19.03 -33.68 -13.25
N ILE A 922 17.96 -33.93 -12.48
CA ILE A 922 17.27 -32.87 -11.72
C ILE A 922 18.20 -32.27 -10.64
N ILE A 923 19.04 -33.09 -9.97
CA ILE A 923 20.07 -32.56 -9.05
C ILE A 923 21.10 -31.74 -9.83
N ALA A 924 21.61 -32.23 -10.96
CA ALA A 924 22.58 -31.51 -11.79
C ALA A 924 22.02 -30.18 -12.31
N PHE A 925 20.75 -30.13 -12.72
CA PHE A 925 20.03 -28.92 -13.12
C PHE A 925 19.98 -27.89 -11.99
N VAL A 926 19.54 -28.33 -10.80
CA VAL A 926 19.41 -27.44 -9.64
C VAL A 926 20.78 -26.97 -9.16
N MET A 927 21.79 -27.84 -9.11
CA MET A 927 23.15 -27.44 -8.72
C MET A 927 23.77 -26.50 -9.76
N PHE A 928 23.58 -26.73 -11.06
CA PHE A 928 24.02 -25.79 -12.11
C PHE A 928 23.36 -24.42 -11.96
N ALA A 929 22.04 -24.40 -11.75
CA ALA A 929 21.29 -23.16 -11.53
C ALA A 929 21.62 -22.45 -10.20
N LYS A 930 22.11 -23.17 -9.18
CA LYS A 930 22.59 -22.60 -7.90
C LYS A 930 24.04 -22.13 -7.94
N ASN A 931 24.83 -22.62 -8.89
CA ASN A 931 26.22 -22.22 -9.11
C ASN A 931 26.34 -21.05 -10.11
N ASN A 932 25.22 -20.51 -10.61
CA ASN A 932 25.22 -19.28 -11.39
C ASN A 932 25.25 -18.08 -10.44
N GLU A 933 26.25 -17.22 -10.57
CA GLU A 933 26.49 -16.04 -9.71
C GLU A 933 25.57 -14.84 -10.03
N SER A 934 24.62 -14.99 -10.96
CA SER A 934 23.77 -13.90 -11.42
C SER A 934 22.47 -13.76 -10.60
N ASP A 935 22.18 -12.55 -10.14
CA ASP A 935 20.88 -12.16 -9.55
C ASP A 935 19.71 -12.15 -10.58
N ALA A 936 20.00 -12.43 -11.85
CA ALA A 936 19.02 -12.49 -12.93
C ALA A 936 17.94 -13.57 -12.69
N PRO A 937 16.67 -13.33 -13.10
CA PRO A 937 15.65 -14.36 -13.08
C PRO A 937 16.02 -15.54 -13.99
N ILE A 938 15.79 -16.75 -13.50
CA ILE A 938 16.01 -18.01 -14.23
C ILE A 938 14.72 -18.38 -14.95
N THR A 939 14.73 -18.43 -16.29
CA THR A 939 13.55 -18.83 -17.06
C THR A 939 13.46 -20.35 -17.15
N VAL A 940 12.44 -20.95 -16.52
CA VAL A 940 12.18 -22.40 -16.58
C VAL A 940 11.01 -22.66 -17.52
N VAL A 941 11.22 -23.58 -18.47
CA VAL A 941 10.31 -23.83 -19.60
C VAL A 941 9.93 -25.31 -19.65
N SER A 942 8.64 -25.60 -19.80
CA SER A 942 8.12 -26.95 -20.08
C SER A 942 7.04 -26.92 -21.16
N ARG A 943 6.55 -28.09 -21.59
CA ARG A 943 5.47 -28.22 -22.60
C ARG A 943 4.20 -27.41 -22.25
N ASP A 944 3.89 -27.24 -20.97
CA ASP A 944 2.68 -26.55 -20.47
C ASP A 944 2.98 -25.36 -19.53
N GLY A 945 4.23 -25.17 -19.10
CA GLY A 945 4.64 -24.15 -18.13
C GLY A 945 4.26 -24.46 -16.68
N ALA A 946 3.86 -25.71 -16.38
CA ALA A 946 3.50 -26.17 -15.03
C ALA A 946 4.15 -27.51 -14.69
N SER A 947 3.89 -28.54 -15.48
CA SER A 947 4.50 -29.87 -15.36
C SER A 947 6.02 -29.75 -15.39
N LEU A 948 6.71 -30.44 -14.48
CA LEU A 948 8.18 -30.43 -14.29
C LEU A 948 8.81 -29.08 -13.89
N CYS A 949 8.33 -27.93 -14.36
CA CYS A 949 8.72 -26.61 -13.86
C CYS A 949 8.47 -26.50 -12.33
N GLY A 950 7.32 -27.02 -11.88
CA GLY A 950 7.02 -27.14 -10.46
C GLY A 950 8.04 -28.01 -9.70
N VAL A 951 8.44 -29.15 -10.27
CA VAL A 951 9.44 -30.05 -9.66
C VAL A 951 10.79 -29.36 -9.51
N PHE A 952 11.28 -28.69 -10.56
CA PHE A 952 12.55 -27.96 -10.52
C PHE A 952 12.53 -26.85 -9.44
N CYS A 953 11.51 -25.99 -9.43
CA CYS A 953 11.40 -24.93 -8.42
C CYS A 953 11.23 -25.48 -7.00
N ALA A 954 10.50 -26.58 -6.81
CA ALA A 954 10.32 -27.19 -5.51
C ALA A 954 11.60 -27.86 -4.99
N VAL A 955 12.33 -28.59 -5.84
CA VAL A 955 13.63 -29.19 -5.48
C VAL A 955 14.66 -28.10 -5.20
N TYR A 956 14.74 -27.03 -6.01
CA TYR A 956 15.62 -25.89 -5.76
C TYR A 956 15.36 -25.29 -4.37
N ASN A 957 14.10 -24.99 -4.05
CA ASN A 957 13.73 -24.34 -2.79
C ASN A 957 13.94 -25.26 -1.58
N ALA A 958 13.63 -26.55 -1.71
CA ALA A 958 13.87 -27.53 -0.64
C ALA A 958 15.36 -27.82 -0.42
N ILE A 959 16.18 -27.88 -1.49
CA ILE A 959 17.65 -27.96 -1.37
C ILE A 959 18.18 -26.68 -0.70
N GLN A 960 17.72 -25.50 -1.12
CA GLN A 960 18.12 -24.23 -0.51
C GLN A 960 17.75 -24.16 0.98
N GLN A 961 16.60 -24.70 1.40
CA GLN A 961 16.22 -24.84 2.81
C GLN A 961 17.15 -25.80 3.57
N LEU A 962 17.45 -26.97 2.99
CA LEU A 962 18.39 -27.94 3.56
C LEU A 962 19.83 -27.40 3.66
N THR A 963 20.23 -26.46 2.80
CA THR A 963 21.53 -25.78 2.88
C THR A 963 21.52 -24.67 3.94
N MET A 964 20.49 -23.82 3.97
CA MET A 964 20.45 -22.64 4.85
C MET A 964 20.11 -23.00 6.30
N ASP A 965 19.14 -23.89 6.52
CA ASP A 965 18.53 -24.15 7.83
C ASP A 965 18.68 -25.61 8.32
N ASN A 966 19.26 -26.50 7.49
CA ASN A 966 19.44 -27.94 7.75
C ASN A 966 18.13 -28.72 8.03
N GLU A 967 17.04 -28.22 7.47
CA GLU A 967 15.67 -28.72 7.63
C GLU A 967 14.83 -28.42 6.38
N VAL A 968 13.65 -29.03 6.25
CA VAL A 968 12.83 -28.95 5.04
C VAL A 968 11.32 -29.03 5.33
N ASP A 969 10.50 -28.27 4.59
CA ASP A 969 9.05 -28.46 4.50
C ASP A 969 8.59 -28.48 3.03
N VAL A 970 8.70 -29.64 2.40
CA VAL A 970 8.33 -29.86 0.97
C VAL A 970 6.86 -29.52 0.72
N PHE A 971 5.99 -29.77 1.69
CA PHE A 971 4.56 -29.46 1.61
C PHE A 971 4.31 -27.95 1.56
N SER A 972 4.93 -27.18 2.46
CA SER A 972 4.83 -25.72 2.47
C SER A 972 5.50 -25.07 1.25
N VAL A 973 6.63 -25.63 0.76
CA VAL A 973 7.27 -25.20 -0.49
C VAL A 973 6.32 -25.34 -1.68
N VAL A 974 5.75 -26.54 -1.91
CA VAL A 974 4.84 -26.77 -3.04
C VAL A 974 3.55 -25.93 -2.92
N ARG A 975 3.00 -25.78 -1.71
CA ARG A 975 1.86 -24.90 -1.43
C ARG A 975 2.15 -23.43 -1.80
N GLN A 976 3.37 -22.92 -1.57
CA GLN A 976 3.78 -21.57 -2.00
C GLN A 976 3.95 -21.41 -3.52
N LEU A 977 4.19 -22.49 -4.26
CA LEU A 977 4.17 -22.47 -5.73
C LEU A 977 2.72 -22.45 -6.25
N GLN A 978 1.86 -23.31 -5.70
CA GLN A 978 0.46 -23.47 -6.11
C GLN A 978 -0.43 -22.24 -5.87
N ILE A 979 -0.05 -21.31 -4.98
CA ILE A 979 -0.73 -20.00 -4.87
C ILE A 979 -0.43 -19.02 -6.00
N ARG A 980 0.44 -19.36 -6.96
CA ARG A 980 0.77 -18.51 -8.13
C ARG A 980 0.35 -19.15 -9.45
N ARG A 981 0.55 -20.46 -9.58
CA ARG A 981 0.02 -21.31 -10.67
C ARG A 981 -0.42 -22.65 -10.06
N PRO A 982 -1.73 -22.89 -9.82
CA PRO A 982 -2.24 -24.09 -9.13
C PRO A 982 -1.85 -25.42 -9.76
N GLU A 983 -1.46 -25.42 -11.03
CA GLU A 983 -1.11 -26.58 -11.83
C GLU A 983 0.32 -27.09 -11.54
N LEU A 984 1.12 -26.38 -10.74
CA LEU A 984 2.47 -26.80 -10.36
C LEU A 984 2.43 -28.02 -9.41
N CYS A 985 3.21 -29.06 -9.72
CA CYS A 985 3.30 -30.30 -8.96
C CYS A 985 1.94 -30.98 -8.73
N TYR A 986 1.05 -30.93 -9.72
CA TYR A 986 -0.35 -31.38 -9.58
C TYR A 986 -0.52 -32.91 -9.58
N THR A 987 0.56 -33.67 -9.82
CA THR A 987 0.54 -35.13 -9.85
C THR A 987 1.29 -35.77 -8.67
N LEU A 988 0.82 -36.94 -8.22
CA LEU A 988 1.52 -37.73 -7.19
C LEU A 988 2.90 -38.18 -7.68
N GLN A 989 3.03 -38.34 -9.00
CA GLN A 989 4.26 -38.67 -9.72
C GLN A 989 5.32 -37.58 -9.50
N GLU A 990 5.00 -36.32 -9.80
CA GLU A 990 5.89 -35.18 -9.55
C GLU A 990 6.18 -34.99 -8.06
N TYR A 991 5.16 -35.13 -7.20
CA TYR A 991 5.35 -34.95 -5.76
C TYR A 991 6.30 -36.01 -5.17
N SER A 992 6.17 -37.26 -5.60
CA SER A 992 7.11 -38.34 -5.22
C SER A 992 8.51 -38.05 -5.77
N LEU A 993 8.62 -37.62 -7.02
CA LEU A 993 9.90 -37.28 -7.66
C LEU A 993 10.67 -36.17 -6.90
N ILE A 994 9.98 -35.17 -6.34
CA ILE A 994 10.60 -34.16 -5.46
C ILE A 994 11.20 -34.84 -4.21
N HIS A 995 10.44 -35.69 -3.53
CA HIS A 995 10.90 -36.41 -2.34
C HIS A 995 12.08 -37.36 -2.62
N ASP A 996 12.01 -38.14 -3.69
CA ASP A 996 13.08 -39.09 -4.06
C ASP A 996 14.36 -38.35 -4.50
N THR A 997 14.22 -37.18 -5.14
CA THR A 997 15.35 -36.30 -5.49
C THR A 997 16.02 -35.72 -4.26
N LEU A 998 15.24 -35.23 -3.29
CA LEU A 998 15.77 -34.74 -2.02
C LEU A 998 16.40 -35.87 -1.19
N LYS A 999 15.82 -37.09 -1.20
CA LYS A 999 16.42 -38.27 -0.57
C LYS A 999 17.81 -38.55 -1.14
N LYS A 1000 17.96 -38.56 -2.48
CA LYS A 1000 19.25 -38.77 -3.14
C LYS A 1000 20.25 -37.65 -2.85
N TYR A 1001 19.82 -36.39 -2.89
CA TYR A 1001 20.66 -35.23 -2.56
C TYR A 1001 21.23 -35.33 -1.14
N VAL A 1002 20.39 -35.59 -0.14
CA VAL A 1002 20.83 -35.76 1.26
C VAL A 1002 21.86 -36.87 1.40
N HIS A 1003 21.61 -38.07 0.84
CA HIS A 1003 22.58 -39.17 0.90
C HIS A 1003 23.90 -38.82 0.21
N SER A 1004 23.88 -38.09 -0.92
CA SER A 1004 25.12 -37.65 -1.58
C SER A 1004 25.90 -36.61 -0.76
N ARG A 1005 25.19 -35.67 -0.11
CA ARG A 1005 25.79 -34.65 0.76
C ARG A 1005 26.46 -35.31 1.96
N ASP A 1006 25.72 -36.16 2.66
CA ASP A 1006 26.15 -36.75 3.92
C ASP A 1006 27.28 -37.78 3.70
N ASN A 1007 27.33 -38.46 2.53
CA ASN A 1007 28.50 -39.24 2.13
C ASN A 1007 29.72 -38.34 1.81
N SER A 1008 29.52 -37.21 1.13
CA SER A 1008 30.64 -36.32 0.74
C SER A 1008 31.34 -35.64 1.92
N THR A 1009 30.62 -35.44 3.04
CA THR A 1009 31.19 -34.91 4.29
C THR A 1009 32.02 -35.92 5.07
N GLY A 1010 32.06 -37.19 4.65
CA GLY A 1010 32.99 -38.19 5.19
C GLY A 1010 34.45 -37.97 4.79
N ASP A 1011 34.70 -37.44 3.57
CA ASP A 1011 36.03 -37.38 2.96
C ASP A 1011 36.61 -35.95 2.79
N ASN A 1012 35.85 -34.87 3.04
CA ASN A 1012 36.29 -33.49 2.78
C ASN A 1012 36.09 -32.52 3.97
N ILE A 1013 37.09 -32.43 4.85
CA ILE A 1013 37.14 -31.46 5.97
C ILE A 1013 37.86 -30.16 5.54
N TYR A 1014 37.74 -29.73 4.27
CA TYR A 1014 38.50 -28.58 3.72
C TYR A 1014 37.77 -27.74 2.64
N PHE A 1015 36.48 -27.42 2.83
CA PHE A 1015 35.84 -26.31 2.10
C PHE A 1015 34.79 -25.59 2.97
N ASN A 1016 35.24 -24.59 3.74
CA ASN A 1016 34.45 -23.48 4.30
C ASN A 1016 35.40 -22.47 4.99
N GLN A 1017 35.88 -21.50 4.22
CA GLN A 1017 36.42 -20.20 4.64
C GLN A 1017 35.94 -19.15 3.64
#